data_AF-E0RSZ6-F1
#
_entry.id   AF-E0RSZ6-F1
#
_cell.length_a   1.000
_cell.length_b   1.000
_cell.length_c   1.000
_cell.angle_alpha   90.00
_cell.angle_beta   90.00
_cell.angle_gamma   90.00
#
_symmetry.space_group_name_H-M   'P 1'
#
loop_
_entity.id
_entity.type
_entity.pdbx_description
1 polymer ?
#
loop_
_entity_poly.entity_id
_entity_poly.type
_entity_poly.pdbx_seq_one_letter_code
_entity_poly.pdbx_strand_id
1 'polypeptide(L)'
;MSTEEGKRQADEFRRLVEAYFSRFRHTEIPFNHFAAYAIREAQRNTDEFPSFSAHTSLESLSREVVRLAKPLEREGTLILDADPHGTIHTLYYLAPYYERIEAHYQEMSLTQDLPFPDTGLLGIALPERFFLTLSVKDDFLHWFERHEETGEGNTLIRLTFPDGLPAVVITERILLQKLCELCVIKLRAYLTNERNSAYILQKIRPFFRQNETMLRNMLHAALTRADQALREIREPSDTVYYFWNQLANFLYKDITSKKDRQEVETSYCHAAYLLTYFLLYYKSKVRKKKEKERALQILERQLRKRPYTFTLGEILSFTDDRGIPLLKLCERDDIVEYVKEHSTAPDPLSLPPLVKLKGADDQDYYIRRELLLPVFEERRFLLSMELKREYTNQWYLLLKKDEELPEMFDDEEFARDVRERVARKDPVFPGFLQFHLLYLAWEGTDLPAAQKGELQKIFDERNRRLRPLPEILDLDREKLLKDARLMLPFWKVIPVVSTIIRFLKRLFLGKPTRPHKKKKSSLVLSPSSAPPRQKAPPVPTDRGEASPPPPTPASQPYTPHQFRARIQELTKAFLPPGMRIDEALESLIERWNPLIDEESKEILVEDVNNFAKDFLRKMRILNRRRPPTEEQIRTMAQTLSENKAFERIKEKEAFREYLELYMLKILGKL
;
A
#
# COMPACT_ATOMS: atom_id res chain seq x y z
N MET A 1 22.87 -38.18 -8.13
CA MET A 1 23.08 -39.61 -7.79
C MET A 1 21.78 -40.42 -7.89
N SER A 2 20.97 -40.65 -6.85
CA SER A 2 19.81 -41.58 -6.92
C SER A 2 18.74 -41.24 -7.99
N THR A 3 18.71 -40.00 -8.50
CA THR A 3 17.74 -39.50 -9.48
C THR A 3 18.19 -39.63 -10.94
N GLU A 4 19.49 -39.64 -11.22
CA GLU A 4 20.02 -39.71 -12.59
C GLU A 4 20.09 -41.16 -13.08
N GLU A 5 20.54 -42.07 -12.22
CA GLU A 5 20.52 -43.53 -12.44
C GLU A 5 19.11 -44.01 -12.82
N GLY A 6 18.10 -43.57 -12.05
CA GLY A 6 16.70 -43.94 -12.28
C GLY A 6 16.08 -43.34 -13.55
N LYS A 7 16.54 -42.16 -14.00
CA LYS A 7 16.16 -41.60 -15.31
C LYS A 7 16.75 -42.42 -16.44
N ARG A 8 18.06 -42.66 -16.41
CA ARG A 8 18.75 -43.51 -17.40
C ARG A 8 18.10 -44.88 -17.53
N GLN A 9 17.72 -45.50 -16.41
CA GLN A 9 17.03 -46.79 -16.40
C GLN A 9 15.63 -46.73 -17.04
N ALA A 10 14.89 -45.63 -16.85
CA ALA A 10 13.63 -45.40 -17.56
C ALA A 10 13.86 -45.16 -19.07
N ASP A 11 14.93 -44.49 -19.47
CA ASP A 11 15.30 -44.31 -20.89
C ASP A 11 15.72 -45.63 -21.56
N GLU A 12 16.43 -46.50 -20.84
CA GLU A 12 16.76 -47.87 -21.28
C GLU A 12 15.49 -48.73 -21.41
N PHE A 13 14.54 -48.61 -20.46
CA PHE A 13 13.24 -49.29 -20.53
C PHE A 13 12.40 -48.82 -21.71
N ARG A 14 12.31 -47.50 -21.91
CA ARG A 14 11.61 -46.86 -23.02
C ARG A 14 12.10 -47.38 -24.37
N ARG A 15 13.43 -47.42 -24.56
CA ARG A 15 14.05 -47.95 -25.78
C ARG A 15 13.74 -49.42 -26.04
N LEU A 16 13.62 -50.27 -24.99
CA LEU A 16 13.19 -51.67 -25.15
C LEU A 16 11.72 -51.78 -25.63
N VAL A 17 10.84 -50.89 -25.16
CA VAL A 17 9.43 -50.82 -25.63
C VAL A 17 9.37 -50.30 -27.08
N GLU A 18 10.12 -49.26 -27.40
CA GLU A 18 10.25 -48.69 -28.75
C GLU A 18 10.82 -49.72 -29.75
N ALA A 19 11.80 -50.53 -29.33
CA ALA A 19 12.36 -51.63 -30.12
C ALA A 19 11.36 -52.78 -30.35
N TYR A 20 10.63 -53.20 -29.30
CA TYR A 20 9.54 -54.18 -29.42
C TYR A 20 8.48 -53.68 -30.42
N PHE A 21 8.01 -52.44 -30.26
CA PHE A 21 7.01 -51.88 -31.16
C PHE A 21 7.52 -51.77 -32.60
N SER A 22 8.76 -51.31 -32.80
CA SER A 22 9.37 -51.19 -34.14
C SER A 22 9.43 -52.54 -34.87
N ARG A 23 9.63 -53.63 -34.12
CA ARG A 23 9.75 -55.01 -34.62
C ARG A 23 8.42 -55.72 -34.84
N PHE A 24 7.44 -55.55 -33.94
CA PHE A 24 6.19 -56.32 -33.93
C PHE A 24 4.93 -55.51 -34.25
N ARG A 25 5.00 -54.16 -34.17
CA ARG A 25 3.89 -53.21 -34.42
C ARG A 25 2.63 -53.40 -33.55
N HIS A 26 2.74 -54.15 -32.46
CA HIS A 26 1.70 -54.26 -31.44
C HIS A 26 1.84 -53.14 -30.42
N THR A 27 0.79 -52.33 -30.23
CA THR A 27 0.70 -51.30 -29.20
C THR A 27 0.23 -51.87 -27.85
N GLU A 28 -0.68 -52.85 -27.90
CA GLU A 28 -1.10 -53.68 -26.78
C GLU A 28 -0.16 -54.89 -26.67
N ILE A 29 0.61 -54.96 -25.58
CA ILE A 29 1.71 -55.92 -25.42
C ILE A 29 1.50 -56.75 -24.15
N PRO A 30 1.12 -58.04 -24.24
CA PRO A 30 1.06 -58.92 -23.08
C PRO A 30 2.42 -58.99 -22.37
N PHE A 31 2.43 -58.78 -21.06
CA PHE A 31 3.67 -58.61 -20.30
C PHE A 31 4.64 -59.80 -20.44
N ASN A 32 4.11 -61.02 -20.52
CA ASN A 32 4.91 -62.23 -20.74
C ASN A 32 5.66 -62.22 -22.09
N HIS A 33 5.08 -61.63 -23.14
CA HIS A 33 5.74 -61.48 -24.45
C HIS A 33 6.80 -60.38 -24.42
N PHE A 34 6.50 -59.25 -23.77
CA PHE A 34 7.49 -58.19 -23.54
C PHE A 34 8.69 -58.70 -22.73
N ALA A 35 8.44 -59.37 -21.61
CA ALA A 35 9.49 -59.90 -20.73
C ALA A 35 10.39 -60.92 -21.45
N ALA A 36 9.80 -61.84 -22.21
CA ALA A 36 10.55 -62.82 -23.01
C ALA A 36 11.35 -62.18 -24.16
N TYR A 37 10.96 -60.99 -24.64
CA TYR A 37 11.74 -60.20 -25.58
C TYR A 37 12.87 -59.42 -24.88
N ALA A 38 12.53 -58.62 -23.87
CA ALA A 38 13.44 -57.72 -23.18
C ALA A 38 14.65 -58.45 -22.58
N ILE A 39 14.43 -59.62 -21.95
CA ILE A 39 15.53 -60.47 -21.43
C ILE A 39 16.48 -60.90 -22.56
N ARG A 40 15.95 -61.29 -23.73
CA ARG A 40 16.78 -61.75 -24.86
C ARG A 40 17.53 -60.62 -25.53
N GLU A 41 16.90 -59.46 -25.72
CA GLU A 41 17.53 -58.34 -26.42
C GLU A 41 18.55 -57.63 -25.51
N ALA A 42 18.30 -57.51 -24.20
CA ALA A 42 19.28 -56.99 -23.24
C ALA A 42 20.47 -57.94 -22.99
N GLN A 43 20.30 -59.25 -23.19
CA GLN A 43 21.40 -60.23 -23.20
C GLN A 43 22.22 -60.24 -24.50
N ARG A 44 21.71 -59.60 -25.57
CA ARG A 44 22.41 -59.45 -26.85
C ARG A 44 23.14 -58.11 -26.94
N ASN A 45 22.48 -57.05 -26.50
CA ASN A 45 22.97 -55.68 -26.55
C ASN A 45 23.28 -55.20 -25.12
N THR A 46 24.17 -55.91 -24.41
CA THR A 46 24.51 -55.64 -23.00
C THR A 46 25.03 -54.21 -22.77
N ASP A 47 25.74 -53.64 -23.75
CA ASP A 47 26.24 -52.26 -23.70
C ASP A 47 25.13 -51.20 -23.85
N GLU A 48 24.00 -51.57 -24.48
CA GLU A 48 22.86 -50.70 -24.75
C GLU A 48 21.81 -50.73 -23.62
N PHE A 49 21.60 -51.92 -23.03
CA PHE A 49 20.63 -52.17 -21.97
C PHE A 49 21.26 -52.81 -20.71
N PRO A 50 22.35 -52.24 -20.15
CA PRO A 50 23.09 -52.85 -19.05
C PRO A 50 22.20 -53.14 -17.83
N SER A 51 21.25 -52.24 -17.53
CA SER A 51 20.34 -52.39 -16.38
C SER A 51 19.40 -53.59 -16.53
N PHE A 52 19.04 -53.95 -17.77
CA PHE A 52 18.15 -55.07 -18.06
C PHE A 52 18.88 -56.41 -18.25
N SER A 53 20.17 -56.37 -18.60
CA SER A 53 20.99 -57.56 -18.87
C SER A 53 21.09 -58.53 -17.67
N ALA A 54 21.00 -58.01 -16.44
CA ALA A 54 21.05 -58.78 -15.20
C ALA A 54 19.75 -59.56 -14.90
N HIS A 55 18.63 -59.26 -15.56
CA HIS A 55 17.34 -59.89 -15.31
C HIS A 55 17.19 -61.21 -16.08
N THR A 56 17.19 -62.33 -15.35
CA THR A 56 17.06 -63.69 -15.92
C THR A 56 15.69 -64.34 -15.69
N SER A 57 14.83 -63.74 -14.86
CA SER A 57 13.52 -64.27 -14.50
C SER A 57 12.40 -63.24 -14.58
N LEU A 58 11.19 -63.70 -14.91
CA LEU A 58 10.01 -62.85 -15.10
C LEU A 58 9.62 -62.06 -13.84
N GLU A 59 9.77 -62.68 -12.65
CA GLU A 59 9.51 -62.02 -11.36
C GLU A 59 10.53 -60.92 -11.01
N SER A 60 11.79 -61.08 -11.44
CA SER A 60 12.80 -60.05 -11.22
C SER A 60 12.51 -58.82 -12.09
N LEU A 61 12.07 -59.06 -13.33
CA LEU A 61 11.79 -58.02 -14.31
C LEU A 61 10.46 -57.30 -14.03
N SER A 62 9.42 -57.98 -13.54
CA SER A 62 8.12 -57.35 -13.28
C SER A 62 8.21 -56.25 -12.21
N ARG A 63 8.91 -56.50 -11.11
CA ARG A 63 9.15 -55.51 -10.03
C ARG A 63 9.88 -54.28 -10.56
N GLU A 64 10.85 -54.49 -11.44
CA GLU A 64 11.65 -53.42 -12.02
C GLU A 64 10.85 -52.62 -13.08
N VAL A 65 10.03 -53.29 -13.90
CA VAL A 65 9.12 -52.62 -14.83
C VAL A 65 8.07 -51.77 -14.08
N VAL A 66 7.52 -52.23 -12.94
CA VAL A 66 6.65 -51.38 -12.09
C VAL A 66 7.40 -50.17 -11.50
N ARG A 67 8.72 -50.25 -11.33
CA ARG A 67 9.56 -49.12 -10.88
C ARG A 67 9.81 -48.11 -12.01
N LEU A 68 10.16 -48.60 -13.20
CA LEU A 68 10.59 -47.79 -14.35
C LEU A 68 9.43 -47.29 -15.23
N ALA A 69 8.26 -47.90 -15.17
CA ALA A 69 7.06 -47.40 -15.84
C ALA A 69 6.54 -46.10 -15.23
N LYS A 70 6.56 -45.94 -13.90
CA LYS A 70 5.98 -44.78 -13.20
C LYS A 70 6.41 -43.40 -13.70
N PRO A 71 7.67 -43.13 -14.09
CA PRO A 71 8.00 -41.88 -14.80
C PRO A 71 7.39 -41.83 -16.21
N LEU A 72 7.50 -42.89 -17.00
CA LEU A 72 6.98 -42.96 -18.38
C LEU A 72 5.45 -42.86 -18.46
N GLU A 73 4.72 -43.32 -17.44
CA GLU A 73 3.27 -43.14 -17.26
C GLU A 73 2.91 -41.67 -17.01
N ARG A 74 3.71 -40.96 -16.21
CA ARG A 74 3.55 -39.51 -15.98
C ARG A 74 3.91 -38.68 -17.22
N GLU A 75 4.82 -39.20 -18.05
CA GLU A 75 5.21 -38.62 -19.34
C GLU A 75 4.26 -39.03 -20.49
N GLY A 76 3.20 -39.80 -20.21
CA GLY A 76 2.23 -40.27 -21.22
C GLY A 76 2.82 -41.20 -22.29
N THR A 77 4.00 -41.81 -22.06
CA THR A 77 4.69 -42.62 -23.06
C THR A 77 4.13 -44.05 -23.12
N LEU A 78 3.70 -44.61 -21.98
CA LEU A 78 3.08 -45.92 -21.87
C LEU A 78 2.12 -45.99 -20.67
N ILE A 79 1.31 -47.04 -20.58
CA ILE A 79 0.52 -47.41 -19.39
C ILE A 79 0.72 -48.89 -19.08
N LEU A 80 0.89 -49.25 -17.79
CA LEU A 80 0.78 -50.63 -17.33
C LEU A 80 -0.65 -50.95 -16.89
N ASP A 81 -1.20 -52.06 -17.39
CA ASP A 81 -2.42 -52.65 -16.85
C ASP A 81 -2.02 -53.80 -15.91
N ALA A 82 -2.28 -53.60 -14.61
CA ALA A 82 -1.88 -54.49 -13.55
C ALA A 82 -3.02 -54.72 -12.55
N ASP A 83 -3.05 -55.89 -11.92
CA ASP A 83 -4.03 -56.22 -10.89
C ASP A 83 -3.80 -55.47 -9.55
N PRO A 84 -4.76 -55.49 -8.61
CA PRO A 84 -4.59 -54.88 -7.27
C PRO A 84 -3.48 -55.51 -6.40
N HIS A 85 -2.85 -56.61 -6.85
CA HIS A 85 -1.73 -57.27 -6.18
C HIS A 85 -0.37 -56.89 -6.80
N GLY A 86 -0.36 -56.14 -7.91
CA GLY A 86 0.84 -55.68 -8.62
C GLY A 86 1.27 -56.58 -9.79
N THR A 87 0.48 -57.57 -10.19
CA THR A 87 0.77 -58.43 -11.35
C THR A 87 0.49 -57.66 -12.64
N ILE A 88 1.51 -57.37 -13.44
CA ILE A 88 1.33 -56.77 -14.77
C ILE A 88 0.72 -57.80 -15.72
N HIS A 89 -0.37 -57.46 -16.38
CA HIS A 89 -0.97 -58.25 -17.46
C HIS A 89 -0.50 -57.75 -18.83
N THR A 90 -0.59 -56.43 -19.05
CA THR A 90 -0.41 -55.80 -20.37
C THR A 90 0.31 -54.47 -20.24
N LEU A 91 1.15 -54.14 -21.22
CA LEU A 91 1.76 -52.84 -21.42
C LEU A 91 1.16 -52.21 -22.68
N TYR A 92 0.65 -50.98 -22.56
CA TYR A 92 0.15 -50.20 -23.69
C TYR A 92 1.17 -49.12 -24.06
N TYR A 93 1.80 -49.25 -25.24
CA TYR A 93 2.71 -48.22 -25.76
C TYR A 93 1.91 -47.14 -26.48
N LEU A 94 1.98 -45.89 -26.00
CA LEU A 94 1.00 -44.87 -26.39
C LEU A 94 1.38 -44.02 -27.61
N ALA A 95 2.67 -43.88 -27.95
CA ALA A 95 3.13 -42.98 -29.03
C ALA A 95 2.34 -43.12 -30.36
N PRO A 96 2.04 -44.32 -30.89
CA PRO A 96 1.33 -44.47 -32.16
C PRO A 96 -0.13 -44.00 -32.11
N TYR A 97 -0.73 -43.90 -30.92
CA TYR A 97 -2.06 -43.33 -30.76
C TYR A 97 -2.02 -41.80 -30.80
N TYR A 98 -1.01 -41.15 -30.20
CA TYR A 98 -0.79 -39.71 -30.38
C TYR A 98 -0.52 -39.38 -31.84
N GLU A 99 0.41 -40.11 -32.50
CA GLU A 99 0.71 -39.94 -33.94
C GLU A 99 -0.56 -40.01 -34.80
N ARG A 100 -1.44 -40.99 -34.54
CA ARG A 100 -2.67 -41.19 -35.32
C ARG A 100 -3.75 -40.13 -35.05
N ILE A 101 -3.90 -39.68 -33.81
CA ILE A 101 -4.77 -38.54 -33.48
C ILE A 101 -4.22 -37.27 -34.15
N GLU A 102 -2.92 -37.02 -34.02
CA GLU A 102 -2.29 -35.80 -34.51
C GLU A 102 -2.26 -35.72 -36.03
N ALA A 103 -2.07 -36.82 -36.75
CA ALA A 103 -2.21 -36.88 -38.20
C ALA A 103 -3.63 -36.46 -38.65
N HIS A 104 -4.69 -36.98 -38.02
CA HIS A 104 -6.08 -36.62 -38.36
C HIS A 104 -6.37 -35.14 -38.10
N TYR A 105 -5.87 -34.59 -36.99
CA TYR A 105 -6.02 -33.17 -36.67
C TYR A 105 -5.19 -32.24 -37.59
N GLN A 106 -4.04 -32.69 -38.08
CA GLN A 106 -3.27 -32.01 -39.12
C GLN A 106 -4.02 -32.05 -40.46
N GLU A 107 -4.58 -33.21 -40.86
CA GLU A 107 -5.35 -33.34 -42.10
C GLU A 107 -6.63 -32.48 -42.07
N MET A 108 -7.35 -32.42 -40.94
CA MET A 108 -8.51 -31.54 -40.74
C MET A 108 -8.14 -30.03 -40.79
N SER A 109 -6.86 -29.68 -40.62
CA SER A 109 -6.38 -28.30 -40.84
C SER A 109 -6.31 -27.94 -42.33
N LEU A 110 -6.26 -28.94 -43.22
CA LEU A 110 -6.25 -28.80 -44.68
C LEU A 110 -7.65 -29.05 -45.27
N THR A 111 -8.29 -30.14 -44.87
CA THR A 111 -9.59 -30.62 -45.38
C THR A 111 -10.70 -30.26 -44.40
N GLN A 112 -11.41 -29.17 -44.69
CA GLN A 112 -12.32 -28.52 -43.74
C GLN A 112 -13.59 -29.33 -43.39
N ASP A 113 -13.92 -30.37 -44.15
CA ASP A 113 -15.11 -31.20 -43.93
C ASP A 113 -14.88 -32.38 -42.96
N LEU A 114 -13.64 -32.83 -42.74
CA LEU A 114 -13.32 -34.03 -41.93
C LEU A 114 -13.88 -33.94 -40.50
N PRO A 115 -14.62 -34.95 -39.98
CA PRO A 115 -15.22 -34.89 -38.65
C PRO A 115 -14.18 -34.74 -37.52
N PHE A 116 -14.63 -34.21 -36.38
CA PHE A 116 -13.85 -34.33 -35.15
C PHE A 116 -13.83 -35.81 -34.73
N PRO A 117 -12.66 -36.38 -34.45
CA PRO A 117 -12.51 -37.82 -34.31
C PRO A 117 -13.02 -38.36 -32.97
N ASP A 118 -13.50 -39.61 -32.99
CA ASP A 118 -13.64 -40.46 -31.81
C ASP A 118 -12.71 -41.68 -31.90
N THR A 119 -12.79 -42.61 -30.94
CA THR A 119 -12.01 -43.85 -30.96
C THR A 119 -12.38 -44.79 -32.11
N GLY A 120 -13.62 -44.73 -32.62
CA GLY A 120 -14.11 -45.58 -33.69
C GLY A 120 -13.57 -45.16 -35.05
N LEU A 121 -13.72 -43.88 -35.40
CA LEU A 121 -13.19 -43.27 -36.62
C LEU A 121 -11.67 -43.45 -36.73
N LEU A 122 -10.95 -43.19 -35.63
CA LEU A 122 -9.51 -43.38 -35.58
C LEU A 122 -9.09 -44.85 -35.44
N GLY A 123 -10.01 -45.82 -35.37
CA GLY A 123 -9.70 -47.23 -35.17
C GLY A 123 -8.75 -47.49 -33.99
N ILE A 124 -9.02 -46.82 -32.87
CA ILE A 124 -8.22 -46.85 -31.63
C ILE A 124 -8.85 -47.85 -30.66
N ALA A 125 -8.18 -48.99 -30.50
CA ALA A 125 -8.41 -49.90 -29.38
C ALA A 125 -7.57 -49.44 -28.17
N LEU A 126 -8.20 -48.73 -27.24
CA LEU A 126 -7.69 -48.41 -25.90
C LEU A 126 -8.84 -48.46 -24.89
N PRO A 127 -8.65 -49.08 -23.70
CA PRO A 127 -9.59 -49.02 -22.60
C PRO A 127 -9.98 -47.57 -22.22
N GLU A 128 -11.27 -47.34 -21.97
CA GLU A 128 -11.81 -45.99 -21.73
C GLU A 128 -11.16 -45.29 -20.52
N ARG A 129 -10.74 -46.09 -19.52
CA ARG A 129 -10.04 -45.65 -18.31
C ARG A 129 -8.69 -44.96 -18.56
N PHE A 130 -8.15 -45.04 -19.78
CA PHE A 130 -6.89 -44.39 -20.16
C PHE A 130 -7.08 -43.00 -20.80
N PHE A 131 -8.32 -42.55 -21.01
CA PHE A 131 -8.62 -41.19 -21.45
C PHE A 131 -9.03 -40.31 -20.27
N LEU A 132 -8.38 -39.16 -20.12
CA LEU A 132 -8.90 -38.10 -19.25
C LEU A 132 -10.21 -37.58 -19.84
N THR A 133 -11.32 -37.95 -19.23
CA THR A 133 -12.65 -37.49 -19.65
C THR A 133 -12.90 -36.09 -19.08
N LEU A 134 -13.21 -35.13 -19.95
CA LEU A 134 -13.51 -33.75 -19.58
C LEU A 134 -14.88 -33.34 -20.13
N SER A 135 -15.79 -32.90 -19.25
CA SER A 135 -17.01 -32.22 -19.68
C SER A 135 -16.64 -30.87 -20.27
N VAL A 136 -16.96 -30.65 -21.55
CA VAL A 136 -16.77 -29.35 -22.20
C VAL A 136 -17.60 -28.26 -21.51
N LYS A 137 -18.69 -28.66 -20.85
CA LYS A 137 -19.60 -27.76 -20.11
C LYS A 137 -19.07 -27.39 -18.72
N ASP A 138 -18.60 -28.38 -17.97
CA ASP A 138 -18.41 -28.25 -16.51
C ASP A 138 -16.93 -28.15 -16.12
N ASP A 139 -16.02 -28.82 -16.84
CA ASP A 139 -14.59 -28.90 -16.50
C ASP A 139 -13.71 -27.94 -17.33
N PHE A 140 -14.09 -27.69 -18.59
CA PHE A 140 -13.24 -27.14 -19.65
C PHE A 140 -12.46 -25.87 -19.26
N LEU A 141 -13.16 -24.84 -18.77
CA LEU A 141 -12.53 -23.56 -18.40
C LEU A 141 -11.44 -23.73 -17.35
N HIS A 142 -11.75 -24.49 -16.30
CA HIS A 142 -10.89 -24.66 -15.14
C HIS A 142 -9.75 -25.65 -15.40
N TRP A 143 -9.96 -26.62 -16.30
CA TRP A 143 -8.85 -27.42 -16.85
C TRP A 143 -7.93 -26.54 -17.71
N PHE A 144 -8.46 -25.74 -18.62
CA PHE A 144 -7.66 -24.90 -19.52
C PHE A 144 -6.90 -23.78 -18.78
N GLU A 145 -7.51 -23.14 -17.76
CA GLU A 145 -6.83 -22.18 -16.87
C GLU A 145 -5.63 -22.77 -16.11
N ARG A 146 -5.50 -24.11 -16.01
CA ARG A 146 -4.38 -24.78 -15.32
C ARG A 146 -3.29 -25.31 -16.25
N HIS A 147 -3.60 -25.65 -17.50
CA HIS A 147 -2.68 -26.40 -18.39
C HIS A 147 -2.11 -25.55 -19.54
N GLU A 148 -2.67 -24.36 -19.82
CA GLU A 148 -2.13 -23.45 -20.85
C GLU A 148 -0.68 -23.03 -20.57
N GLU A 149 -0.28 -22.91 -19.30
CA GLU A 149 1.08 -22.55 -18.89
C GLU A 149 2.06 -23.72 -18.92
N THR A 150 1.59 -24.96 -18.77
CA THR A 150 2.45 -26.17 -18.77
C THR A 150 2.76 -26.67 -20.17
N GLY A 151 1.85 -26.50 -21.14
CA GLY A 151 2.09 -26.55 -22.60
C GLY A 151 2.57 -27.85 -23.26
N GLU A 152 3.20 -28.77 -22.52
CA GLU A 152 3.98 -29.93 -23.00
C GLU A 152 3.40 -31.29 -22.57
N GLY A 153 2.21 -31.30 -21.96
CA GLY A 153 1.60 -32.53 -21.44
C GLY A 153 1.14 -33.50 -22.53
N ASN A 154 1.46 -34.78 -22.34
CA ASN A 154 1.04 -35.89 -23.21
C ASN A 154 -0.25 -36.55 -22.69
N THR A 155 -1.29 -35.80 -22.33
CA THR A 155 -2.56 -36.44 -21.92
C THR A 155 -3.42 -36.82 -23.13
N LEU A 156 -3.91 -38.07 -23.17
CA LEU A 156 -5.02 -38.47 -24.05
C LEU A 156 -6.34 -38.04 -23.42
N ILE A 157 -7.10 -37.19 -24.11
CA ILE A 157 -8.30 -36.54 -23.60
C ILE A 157 -9.53 -37.00 -24.38
N ARG A 158 -10.64 -37.20 -23.66
CA ARG A 158 -11.97 -37.43 -24.23
C ARG A 158 -12.89 -36.29 -23.83
N LEU A 159 -13.16 -35.39 -24.76
CA LEU A 159 -14.10 -34.29 -24.60
C LEU A 159 -15.54 -34.81 -24.69
N THR A 160 -16.35 -34.57 -23.66
CA THR A 160 -17.77 -34.94 -23.64
C THR A 160 -18.67 -33.71 -23.70
N PHE A 161 -19.84 -33.89 -24.31
CA PHE A 161 -20.77 -32.82 -24.69
C PHE A 161 -22.18 -33.13 -24.17
N PRO A 162 -23.01 -32.12 -23.89
CA PRO A 162 -24.42 -32.33 -23.58
C PRO A 162 -25.22 -32.68 -24.84
N ASP A 163 -26.54 -32.83 -24.67
CA ASP A 163 -27.54 -32.84 -25.74
C ASP A 163 -27.33 -33.90 -26.84
N GLY A 164 -26.67 -35.01 -26.49
CA GLY A 164 -26.45 -36.14 -27.40
C GLY A 164 -25.53 -35.81 -28.59
N LEU A 165 -24.50 -35.00 -28.36
CA LEU A 165 -23.36 -34.90 -29.29
C LEU A 165 -22.33 -36.00 -29.00
N PRO A 166 -21.71 -36.61 -30.03
CA PRO A 166 -20.64 -37.59 -29.83
C PRO A 166 -19.45 -37.02 -29.04
N ALA A 167 -18.78 -37.87 -28.27
CA ALA A 167 -17.52 -37.50 -27.62
C ALA A 167 -16.39 -37.36 -28.66
N VAL A 168 -15.40 -36.53 -28.36
CA VAL A 168 -14.25 -36.27 -29.25
C VAL A 168 -12.95 -36.65 -28.55
N VAL A 169 -12.07 -37.38 -29.24
CA VAL A 169 -10.75 -37.79 -28.75
C VAL A 169 -9.69 -36.81 -29.24
N ILE A 170 -8.85 -36.32 -28.34
CA ILE A 170 -7.85 -35.29 -28.64
C ILE A 170 -6.59 -35.46 -27.77
N THR A 171 -5.46 -34.92 -28.20
CA THR A 171 -4.27 -34.77 -27.34
C THR A 171 -4.33 -33.42 -26.60
N GLU A 172 -3.81 -33.36 -25.38
CA GLU A 172 -3.62 -32.11 -24.63
C GLU A 172 -2.92 -31.03 -25.47
N ARG A 173 -1.86 -31.41 -26.20
CA ARG A 173 -1.15 -30.54 -27.14
C ARG A 173 -2.05 -29.88 -28.18
N ILE A 174 -2.93 -30.64 -28.85
CA ILE A 174 -3.87 -30.09 -29.84
C ILE A 174 -4.94 -29.24 -29.15
N LEU A 175 -5.48 -29.69 -28.01
CA LEU A 175 -6.52 -28.99 -27.26
C LEU A 175 -6.08 -27.56 -26.89
N LEU A 176 -4.86 -27.42 -26.37
CA LEU A 176 -4.28 -26.13 -26.00
C LEU A 176 -3.90 -25.27 -27.22
N GLN A 177 -3.20 -25.86 -28.21
CA GLN A 177 -2.53 -25.08 -29.26
C GLN A 177 -3.42 -24.82 -30.50
N LYS A 178 -4.25 -25.80 -30.89
CA LYS A 178 -4.88 -25.87 -32.22
C LYS A 178 -6.40 -26.00 -32.25
N LEU A 179 -7.06 -26.51 -31.22
CA LEU A 179 -8.51 -26.79 -31.30
C LEU A 179 -9.34 -25.51 -31.58
N CYS A 180 -9.00 -24.38 -30.97
CA CYS A 180 -9.70 -23.10 -31.22
C CYS A 180 -9.54 -22.61 -32.69
N GLU A 181 -8.39 -22.86 -33.32
CA GLU A 181 -8.14 -22.54 -34.74
C GLU A 181 -9.04 -23.37 -35.65
N LEU A 182 -9.10 -24.68 -35.38
CA LEU A 182 -9.96 -25.62 -36.09
C LEU A 182 -11.45 -25.31 -35.93
N CYS A 183 -11.89 -24.90 -34.74
CA CYS A 183 -13.28 -24.44 -34.54
C CYS A 183 -13.61 -23.23 -35.44
N VAL A 184 -12.69 -22.27 -35.58
CA VAL A 184 -12.87 -21.10 -36.47
C VAL A 184 -12.88 -21.53 -37.95
N ILE A 185 -12.00 -22.45 -38.36
CA ILE A 185 -11.99 -23.01 -39.72
C ILE A 185 -13.32 -23.70 -40.02
N LYS A 186 -13.84 -24.52 -39.11
CA LYS A 186 -15.15 -25.19 -39.23
C LYS A 186 -16.31 -24.20 -39.37
N LEU A 187 -16.37 -23.16 -38.54
CA LEU A 187 -17.41 -22.14 -38.67
C LEU A 187 -17.29 -21.36 -39.99
N ARG A 188 -16.06 -21.11 -40.46
CA ARG A 188 -15.80 -20.47 -41.76
C ARG A 188 -16.26 -21.35 -42.93
N ALA A 189 -16.03 -22.66 -42.88
CA ALA A 189 -16.51 -23.61 -43.89
C ALA A 189 -18.05 -23.59 -43.98
N TYR A 190 -18.74 -23.70 -42.84
CA TYR A 190 -20.20 -23.56 -42.78
C TYR A 190 -20.71 -22.25 -43.39
N LEU A 191 -20.07 -21.11 -43.09
CA LEU A 191 -20.46 -19.80 -43.62
C LEU A 191 -20.16 -19.61 -45.12
N THR A 192 -19.15 -20.33 -45.63
CA THR A 192 -18.72 -20.24 -47.04
C THR A 192 -19.64 -21.05 -47.95
N ASN A 193 -20.24 -22.14 -47.43
CA ASN A 193 -21.26 -22.91 -48.15
C ASN A 193 -22.45 -22.02 -48.54
N GLU A 194 -23.02 -22.26 -49.73
CA GLU A 194 -23.92 -21.31 -50.39
C GLU A 194 -25.15 -20.96 -49.53
N ARG A 195 -25.52 -19.68 -49.54
CA ARG A 195 -26.66 -19.09 -48.81
C ARG A 195 -26.51 -19.06 -47.27
N ASN A 196 -25.64 -19.87 -46.65
CA ASN A 196 -25.51 -19.93 -45.19
C ASN A 196 -25.08 -18.59 -44.58
N SER A 197 -24.11 -17.88 -45.16
CA SER A 197 -23.73 -16.53 -44.72
C SER A 197 -24.88 -15.53 -44.75
N ALA A 198 -25.73 -15.56 -45.79
CA ALA A 198 -26.91 -14.70 -45.89
C ALA A 198 -28.01 -15.09 -44.89
N TYR A 199 -28.24 -16.40 -44.68
CA TYR A 199 -29.15 -16.94 -43.67
C TYR A 199 -28.74 -16.50 -42.26
N ILE A 200 -27.48 -16.71 -41.90
CA ILE A 200 -26.89 -16.26 -40.63
C ILE A 200 -27.05 -14.75 -40.46
N LEU A 201 -26.68 -13.95 -41.48
CA LEU A 201 -26.82 -12.50 -41.43
C LEU A 201 -28.26 -12.08 -41.12
N GLN A 202 -29.25 -12.67 -41.79
CA GLN A 202 -30.68 -12.41 -41.54
C GLN A 202 -31.10 -12.83 -40.12
N LYS A 203 -30.64 -13.99 -39.65
CA LYS A 203 -31.03 -14.57 -38.36
C LYS A 203 -30.42 -13.86 -37.16
N ILE A 204 -29.18 -13.40 -37.24
CA ILE A 204 -28.52 -12.70 -36.11
C ILE A 204 -28.67 -11.17 -36.15
N ARG A 205 -29.09 -10.57 -37.28
CA ARG A 205 -29.44 -9.14 -37.41
C ARG A 205 -30.28 -8.56 -36.24
N PRO A 206 -31.29 -9.25 -35.68
CA PRO A 206 -32.07 -8.73 -34.55
C PRO A 206 -31.26 -8.41 -33.29
N PHE A 207 -30.07 -9.01 -33.12
CA PHE A 207 -29.15 -8.75 -32.01
C PHE A 207 -28.23 -7.54 -32.25
N PHE A 208 -28.19 -6.99 -33.47
CA PHE A 208 -27.26 -5.92 -33.92
C PHE A 208 -27.99 -4.71 -34.52
N ARG A 209 -29.25 -4.46 -34.13
CA ARG A 209 -30.13 -3.42 -34.73
C ARG A 209 -29.54 -2.01 -34.83
N GLN A 210 -28.58 -1.65 -33.97
CA GLN A 210 -27.91 -0.34 -33.99
C GLN A 210 -26.65 -0.30 -34.86
N ASN A 211 -26.07 -1.45 -35.22
CA ASN A 211 -24.73 -1.59 -35.81
C ASN A 211 -24.68 -2.60 -36.98
N GLU A 212 -25.65 -2.56 -37.91
CA GLU A 212 -25.74 -3.53 -39.01
C GLU A 212 -24.53 -3.50 -39.96
N THR A 213 -23.91 -2.34 -40.15
CA THR A 213 -22.65 -2.20 -40.92
C THR A 213 -21.52 -2.97 -40.26
N MET A 214 -21.38 -2.88 -38.93
CA MET A 214 -20.40 -3.67 -38.19
C MET A 214 -20.68 -5.17 -38.30
N LEU A 215 -21.93 -5.60 -38.19
CA LEU A 215 -22.29 -7.02 -38.36
C LEU A 215 -21.86 -7.57 -39.74
N ARG A 216 -22.09 -6.80 -40.81
CA ARG A 216 -21.62 -7.18 -42.17
C ARG A 216 -20.10 -7.22 -42.25
N ASN A 217 -19.41 -6.23 -41.70
CA ASN A 217 -17.94 -6.17 -41.69
C ASN A 217 -17.33 -7.35 -40.91
N MET A 218 -17.90 -7.72 -39.78
CA MET A 218 -17.46 -8.86 -38.96
C MET A 218 -17.69 -10.20 -39.65
N LEU A 219 -18.87 -10.39 -40.27
CA LEU A 219 -19.17 -11.60 -41.04
C LEU A 219 -18.24 -11.73 -42.27
N HIS A 220 -17.95 -10.62 -42.95
CA HIS A 220 -16.98 -10.59 -44.03
C HIS A 220 -15.56 -10.88 -43.55
N ALA A 221 -15.15 -10.35 -42.39
CA ALA A 221 -13.84 -10.63 -41.79
C ALA A 221 -13.68 -12.12 -41.43
N ALA A 222 -14.69 -12.73 -40.82
CA ALA A 222 -14.73 -14.17 -40.54
C ALA A 222 -14.58 -15.03 -41.81
N LEU A 223 -15.19 -14.63 -42.92
CA LEU A 223 -15.08 -15.31 -44.21
C LEU A 223 -13.71 -15.11 -44.91
N THR A 224 -13.08 -13.94 -44.74
CA THR A 224 -11.92 -13.54 -45.56
C THR A 224 -10.57 -13.50 -44.83
N ARG A 225 -10.54 -13.46 -43.50
CA ARG A 225 -9.32 -13.25 -42.69
C ARG A 225 -9.31 -14.12 -41.44
N ALA A 226 -9.15 -15.44 -41.62
CA ALA A 226 -9.19 -16.42 -40.53
C ALA A 226 -8.18 -16.13 -39.40
N ASP A 227 -6.94 -15.75 -39.74
CA ASP A 227 -5.90 -15.45 -38.74
C ASP A 227 -6.24 -14.22 -37.90
N GLN A 228 -6.82 -13.20 -38.52
CA GLN A 228 -7.28 -11.99 -37.84
C GLN A 228 -8.46 -12.30 -36.92
N ALA A 229 -9.43 -13.10 -37.40
CA ALA A 229 -10.54 -13.57 -36.59
C ALA A 229 -10.06 -14.37 -35.37
N LEU A 230 -9.08 -15.27 -35.53
CA LEU A 230 -8.51 -16.04 -34.43
C LEU A 230 -7.78 -15.16 -33.40
N ARG A 231 -7.01 -14.15 -33.86
CA ARG A 231 -6.39 -13.15 -32.97
C ARG A 231 -7.43 -12.37 -32.19
N GLU A 232 -8.47 -11.89 -32.86
CA GLU A 232 -9.61 -11.18 -32.24
C GLU A 232 -10.37 -12.08 -31.25
N ILE A 233 -10.50 -13.39 -31.49
CA ILE A 233 -11.10 -14.36 -30.55
C ILE A 233 -10.22 -14.59 -29.32
N ARG A 234 -8.89 -14.55 -29.45
CA ARG A 234 -7.92 -14.72 -28.36
C ARG A 234 -7.77 -13.47 -27.48
N GLU A 235 -7.92 -12.27 -28.05
CA GLU A 235 -7.96 -10.99 -27.32
C GLU A 235 -9.27 -10.21 -27.57
N PRO A 236 -10.43 -10.72 -27.09
CA PRO A 236 -11.72 -10.20 -27.53
C PRO A 236 -12.07 -8.84 -26.93
N SER A 237 -12.42 -7.90 -27.81
CA SER A 237 -13.27 -6.76 -27.45
C SER A 237 -14.69 -7.23 -27.15
N ASP A 238 -15.49 -6.44 -26.41
CA ASP A 238 -16.85 -6.82 -26.07
C ASP A 238 -17.74 -7.09 -27.29
N THR A 239 -17.56 -6.33 -28.38
CA THR A 239 -18.32 -6.52 -29.62
C THR A 239 -17.83 -7.73 -30.42
N VAL A 240 -16.53 -8.04 -30.40
CA VAL A 240 -15.97 -9.27 -30.99
C VAL A 240 -16.52 -10.50 -30.27
N TYR A 241 -16.44 -10.51 -28.93
CA TYR A 241 -17.03 -11.54 -28.10
C TYR A 241 -18.53 -11.71 -28.41
N TYR A 242 -19.28 -10.60 -28.45
CA TYR A 242 -20.72 -10.65 -28.68
C TYR A 242 -21.08 -11.21 -30.07
N PHE A 243 -20.37 -10.81 -31.13
CA PHE A 243 -20.54 -11.39 -32.47
C PHE A 243 -20.31 -12.89 -32.49
N TRP A 244 -19.12 -13.34 -32.08
CA TRP A 244 -18.78 -14.77 -32.16
C TRP A 244 -19.64 -15.61 -31.21
N ASN A 245 -19.99 -15.10 -30.03
CA ASN A 245 -20.88 -15.78 -29.10
C ASN A 245 -22.31 -15.91 -29.64
N GLN A 246 -22.88 -14.86 -30.27
CA GLN A 246 -24.21 -14.95 -30.89
C GLN A 246 -24.20 -15.89 -32.11
N LEU A 247 -23.16 -15.84 -32.93
CA LEU A 247 -22.97 -16.73 -34.09
C LEU A 247 -22.91 -18.20 -33.65
N ALA A 248 -22.04 -18.52 -32.68
CA ALA A 248 -21.87 -19.88 -32.17
C ALA A 248 -23.13 -20.41 -31.47
N ASN A 249 -23.75 -19.62 -30.58
CA ASN A 249 -24.98 -20.03 -29.89
C ASN A 249 -26.18 -20.17 -30.85
N PHE A 250 -26.25 -19.36 -31.91
CA PHE A 250 -27.27 -19.54 -32.94
C PHE A 250 -27.05 -20.83 -33.72
N LEU A 251 -25.83 -21.05 -34.25
CA LEU A 251 -25.53 -22.20 -35.09
C LEU A 251 -25.71 -23.53 -34.35
N TYR A 252 -25.25 -23.60 -33.10
CA TYR A 252 -25.47 -24.76 -32.23
C TYR A 252 -26.95 -25.11 -32.15
N LYS A 253 -27.82 -24.15 -31.82
CA LYS A 253 -29.27 -24.36 -31.66
C LYS A 253 -29.97 -24.67 -32.98
N ASP A 254 -29.57 -24.03 -34.08
CA ASP A 254 -30.15 -24.26 -35.41
C ASP A 254 -29.88 -25.71 -35.85
N ILE A 255 -28.65 -26.21 -35.70
CA ILE A 255 -28.29 -27.58 -36.08
C ILE A 255 -28.79 -28.62 -35.06
N THR A 256 -28.73 -28.40 -33.74
CA THR A 256 -29.27 -29.37 -32.75
C THR A 256 -30.79 -29.51 -32.82
N SER A 257 -31.51 -28.58 -33.44
CA SER A 257 -32.95 -28.71 -33.70
C SER A 257 -33.32 -29.72 -34.80
N LYS A 258 -32.34 -30.17 -35.61
CA LYS A 258 -32.54 -31.15 -36.68
C LYS A 258 -32.58 -32.58 -36.11
N LYS A 259 -33.55 -33.38 -36.52
CA LYS A 259 -33.67 -34.79 -36.11
C LYS A 259 -32.55 -35.64 -36.72
N ASP A 260 -32.45 -35.58 -38.05
CA ASP A 260 -31.42 -36.24 -38.82
C ASP A 260 -30.31 -35.21 -39.11
N ARG A 261 -29.13 -35.42 -38.51
CA ARG A 261 -27.95 -34.55 -38.65
C ARG A 261 -26.90 -35.28 -39.47
N GLN A 262 -26.31 -34.61 -40.46
CA GLN A 262 -25.15 -35.15 -41.16
C GLN A 262 -23.89 -35.10 -40.27
N GLU A 263 -22.88 -35.89 -40.61
CA GLU A 263 -21.59 -35.91 -39.91
C GLU A 263 -20.89 -34.55 -39.95
N VAL A 264 -20.88 -33.90 -41.12
CA VAL A 264 -20.34 -32.54 -41.31
C VAL A 264 -21.11 -31.51 -40.46
N GLU A 265 -22.44 -31.63 -40.35
CA GLU A 265 -23.25 -30.78 -39.47
C GLU A 265 -22.95 -31.02 -37.98
N THR A 266 -22.68 -32.26 -37.61
CA THR A 266 -22.27 -32.62 -36.25
C THR A 266 -20.91 -32.00 -35.92
N SER A 267 -19.97 -32.01 -36.87
CA SER A 267 -18.69 -31.30 -36.76
C SER A 267 -18.86 -29.78 -36.58
N TYR A 268 -19.84 -29.15 -37.26
CA TYR A 268 -20.19 -27.74 -37.04
C TYR A 268 -20.79 -27.49 -35.65
N CYS A 269 -21.60 -28.42 -35.12
CA CYS A 269 -22.09 -28.37 -33.74
C CYS A 269 -20.95 -28.42 -32.71
N HIS A 270 -20.00 -29.35 -32.85
CA HIS A 270 -18.82 -29.43 -31.98
C HIS A 270 -18.02 -28.12 -32.01
N ALA A 271 -17.75 -27.59 -33.21
CA ALA A 271 -17.02 -26.33 -33.38
C ALA A 271 -17.73 -25.14 -32.74
N ALA A 272 -19.05 -25.01 -32.93
CA ALA A 272 -19.86 -23.95 -32.33
C ALA A 272 -19.89 -24.06 -30.79
N TYR A 273 -20.02 -25.27 -30.26
CA TYR A 273 -20.02 -25.49 -28.81
C TYR A 273 -18.66 -25.13 -28.21
N LEU A 274 -17.57 -25.74 -28.70
CA LEU A 274 -16.21 -25.48 -28.22
C LEU A 274 -15.82 -24.01 -28.31
N LEU A 275 -16.13 -23.33 -29.43
CA LEU A 275 -15.81 -21.91 -29.57
C LEU A 275 -16.52 -21.04 -28.52
N THR A 276 -17.73 -21.42 -28.08
CA THR A 276 -18.45 -20.69 -27.01
C THR A 276 -17.66 -20.72 -25.69
N TYR A 277 -17.01 -21.85 -25.36
CA TYR A 277 -16.19 -21.97 -24.16
C TYR A 277 -14.81 -21.30 -24.32
N PHE A 278 -14.19 -21.37 -25.50
CA PHE A 278 -12.99 -20.59 -25.81
C PHE A 278 -13.23 -19.07 -25.70
N LEU A 279 -14.36 -18.55 -26.21
CA LEU A 279 -14.73 -17.14 -26.09
C LEU A 279 -14.92 -16.72 -24.63
N LEU A 280 -15.56 -17.56 -23.81
CA LEU A 280 -15.75 -17.31 -22.39
C LEU A 280 -14.41 -17.31 -21.62
N TYR A 281 -13.53 -18.27 -21.95
CA TYR A 281 -12.16 -18.35 -21.43
C TYR A 281 -11.33 -17.09 -21.78
N TYR A 282 -11.20 -16.75 -23.06
CA TYR A 282 -10.40 -15.59 -23.48
C TYR A 282 -11.00 -14.27 -22.98
N LYS A 283 -12.33 -14.16 -22.85
CA LYS A 283 -12.96 -13.01 -22.18
C LYS A 283 -12.65 -12.95 -20.68
N SER A 284 -12.63 -14.10 -19.98
CA SER A 284 -12.19 -14.17 -18.58
C SER A 284 -10.74 -13.67 -18.44
N LYS A 285 -9.83 -14.16 -19.28
CA LYS A 285 -8.40 -13.79 -19.32
C LYS A 285 -8.19 -12.30 -19.59
N VAL A 286 -8.85 -11.73 -20.61
CA VAL A 286 -8.81 -10.28 -20.90
C VAL A 286 -9.44 -9.45 -19.78
N ARG A 287 -10.47 -9.94 -19.09
CA ARG A 287 -11.05 -9.25 -17.93
C ARG A 287 -10.08 -9.26 -16.74
N LYS A 288 -9.56 -10.43 -16.34
CA LYS A 288 -8.53 -10.59 -15.30
C LYS A 288 -7.35 -9.64 -15.53
N LYS A 289 -6.81 -9.58 -16.76
CA LYS A 289 -5.72 -8.66 -17.13
C LYS A 289 -6.08 -7.18 -16.90
N LYS A 290 -7.25 -6.72 -17.37
CA LYS A 290 -7.72 -5.34 -17.16
C LYS A 290 -8.01 -5.03 -15.69
N GLU A 291 -8.44 -6.02 -14.91
CA GLU A 291 -8.69 -5.91 -13.47
C GLU A 291 -7.35 -5.81 -12.70
N LYS A 292 -6.31 -6.58 -13.06
CA LYS A 292 -4.90 -6.43 -12.59
C LYS A 292 -4.33 -5.05 -12.94
N GLU A 293 -4.35 -4.66 -14.21
CA GLU A 293 -3.85 -3.35 -14.68
C GLU A 293 -4.50 -2.17 -13.91
N ARG A 294 -5.82 -2.23 -13.71
CA ARG A 294 -6.57 -1.22 -12.94
C ARG A 294 -6.23 -1.26 -11.44
N ALA A 295 -6.06 -2.44 -10.85
CA ALA A 295 -5.68 -2.56 -9.45
C ALA A 295 -4.28 -1.96 -9.19
N LEU A 296 -3.32 -2.20 -10.09
CA LEU A 296 -1.98 -1.61 -10.02
C LEU A 296 -1.98 -0.08 -10.22
N GLN A 297 -2.83 0.46 -11.10
CA GLN A 297 -3.04 1.91 -11.21
C GLN A 297 -3.63 2.53 -9.93
N ILE A 298 -4.49 1.81 -9.22
CA ILE A 298 -5.04 2.27 -7.93
C ILE A 298 -3.99 2.16 -6.82
N LEU A 299 -3.24 1.06 -6.76
CA LEU A 299 -2.09 0.82 -5.88
C LEU A 299 -1.09 1.99 -5.96
N GLU A 300 -0.66 2.33 -7.18
CA GLU A 300 0.20 3.48 -7.48
C GLU A 300 -0.32 4.82 -6.95
N ARG A 301 -1.64 5.02 -6.98
CA ARG A 301 -2.29 6.25 -6.53
C ARG A 301 -2.48 6.28 -5.01
N GLN A 302 -2.66 5.12 -4.36
CA GLN A 302 -2.71 5.00 -2.89
C GLN A 302 -1.31 5.19 -2.28
N LEU A 303 -0.26 4.64 -2.90
CA LEU A 303 1.15 4.85 -2.51
C LEU A 303 1.59 6.34 -2.55
N ARG A 304 0.84 7.20 -3.25
CA ARG A 304 1.06 8.66 -3.29
C ARG A 304 0.17 9.46 -2.31
N LYS A 305 -0.50 8.80 -1.36
CA LYS A 305 -1.30 9.45 -0.27
C LYS A 305 -0.63 9.27 1.09
N ARG A 306 -0.96 10.14 2.06
CA ARG A 306 -0.53 10.01 3.47
C ARG A 306 -0.97 8.66 4.04
N PRO A 307 -0.14 7.97 4.86
CA PRO A 307 1.14 8.40 5.46
C PRO A 307 2.39 8.35 4.54
N TYR A 308 2.24 8.01 3.25
CA TYR A 308 3.31 7.90 2.22
C TYR A 308 4.34 6.76 2.43
N THR A 309 4.57 6.33 3.67
CA THR A 309 5.35 5.12 4.01
C THR A 309 4.38 4.01 4.40
N PHE A 310 4.51 2.83 3.80
CA PHE A 310 3.61 1.70 4.05
C PHE A 310 4.38 0.39 4.18
N THR A 311 4.01 -0.47 5.13
CA THR A 311 4.45 -1.87 5.17
C THR A 311 3.80 -2.69 4.06
N LEU A 312 4.39 -3.84 3.70
CA LEU A 312 3.75 -4.76 2.72
C LEU A 312 2.35 -5.24 3.17
N GLY A 313 2.12 -5.37 4.48
CA GLY A 313 0.81 -5.71 5.04
C GLY A 313 -0.23 -4.63 4.79
N GLU A 314 0.12 -3.36 4.98
CA GLU A 314 -0.75 -2.22 4.68
C GLU A 314 -1.03 -2.11 3.16
N ILE A 315 0.00 -2.29 2.32
CA ILE A 315 -0.12 -2.28 0.85
C ILE A 315 -1.11 -3.35 0.37
N LEU A 316 -1.04 -4.57 0.91
CA LEU A 316 -1.98 -5.65 0.61
C LEU A 316 -3.41 -5.38 1.12
N SER A 317 -3.58 -4.46 2.08
CA SER A 317 -4.89 -4.07 2.62
C SER A 317 -5.57 -2.92 1.85
N PHE A 318 -4.90 -2.33 0.85
CA PHE A 318 -5.42 -1.19 0.09
C PHE A 318 -6.76 -1.47 -0.61
N THR A 319 -7.56 -0.41 -0.75
CA THR A 319 -8.88 -0.41 -1.40
C THR A 319 -8.93 0.53 -2.60
N ASP A 320 -9.99 0.43 -3.41
CA ASP A 320 -10.40 1.48 -4.34
C ASP A 320 -11.12 2.65 -3.63
N ASP A 321 -11.54 3.67 -4.39
CA ASP A 321 -12.25 4.83 -3.84
C ASP A 321 -13.68 4.51 -3.34
N ARG A 322 -14.12 3.25 -3.45
CA ARG A 322 -15.41 2.72 -2.96
C ARG A 322 -15.24 1.81 -1.74
N GLY A 323 -14.01 1.63 -1.24
CA GLY A 323 -13.70 0.74 -0.12
C GLY A 323 -13.61 -0.74 -0.50
N ILE A 324 -13.51 -1.07 -1.79
CA ILE A 324 -13.36 -2.46 -2.28
C ILE A 324 -11.86 -2.83 -2.25
N PRO A 325 -11.42 -3.86 -1.50
CA PRO A 325 -10.02 -4.28 -1.46
C PRO A 325 -9.46 -4.64 -2.84
N LEU A 326 -8.20 -4.27 -3.11
CA LEU A 326 -7.53 -4.56 -4.40
C LEU A 326 -7.38 -6.06 -4.67
N LEU A 327 -7.29 -6.88 -3.62
CA LEU A 327 -7.31 -8.35 -3.66
C LEU A 327 -8.66 -8.96 -4.12
N LYS A 328 -9.63 -8.14 -4.56
CA LYS A 328 -10.83 -8.57 -5.29
C LYS A 328 -10.77 -8.29 -6.80
N LEU A 329 -9.69 -7.66 -7.27
CA LEU A 329 -9.45 -7.25 -8.66
C LEU A 329 -8.15 -7.85 -9.23
N CYS A 330 -7.21 -8.22 -8.35
CA CYS A 330 -5.94 -8.84 -8.67
C CYS A 330 -5.61 -9.89 -7.60
N GLU A 331 -4.68 -10.78 -7.89
CA GLU A 331 -4.24 -11.81 -6.97
C GLU A 331 -3.22 -11.24 -5.95
N ARG A 332 -2.94 -11.98 -4.88
CA ARG A 332 -1.97 -11.53 -3.86
C ARG A 332 -0.59 -11.33 -4.49
N ASP A 333 -0.20 -12.27 -5.34
CA ASP A 333 1.15 -12.32 -5.87
C ASP A 333 1.38 -11.25 -6.94
N ASP A 334 0.33 -10.77 -7.63
CA ASP A 334 0.37 -9.57 -8.49
C ASP A 334 0.91 -8.34 -7.75
N ILE A 335 0.49 -8.14 -6.49
CA ILE A 335 0.92 -6.99 -5.66
C ILE A 335 2.32 -7.23 -5.09
N VAL A 336 2.64 -8.47 -4.68
CA VAL A 336 3.97 -8.82 -4.15
C VAL A 336 5.04 -8.73 -5.24
N GLU A 337 4.73 -9.21 -6.45
CA GLU A 337 5.54 -9.08 -7.67
C GLU A 337 5.75 -7.60 -8.01
N TYR A 338 4.67 -6.81 -8.12
CA TYR A 338 4.78 -5.36 -8.37
C TYR A 338 5.70 -4.67 -7.36
N VAL A 339 5.54 -4.93 -6.05
CA VAL A 339 6.38 -4.35 -5.00
C VAL A 339 7.84 -4.81 -5.13
N LYS A 340 8.10 -6.08 -5.46
CA LYS A 340 9.44 -6.64 -5.66
C LYS A 340 10.14 -6.02 -6.88
N GLU A 341 9.47 -5.97 -8.02
CA GLU A 341 9.99 -5.33 -9.24
C GLU A 341 10.29 -3.85 -8.98
N HIS A 342 9.31 -3.10 -8.45
CA HIS A 342 9.41 -1.66 -8.29
C HIS A 342 10.34 -1.24 -7.13
N SER A 343 10.76 -2.17 -6.26
CA SER A 343 11.80 -1.95 -5.25
C SER A 343 13.19 -2.49 -5.63
N THR A 344 13.33 -3.10 -6.81
CA THR A 344 14.63 -3.47 -7.37
C THR A 344 15.21 -2.28 -8.14
N ALA A 345 16.44 -1.88 -7.83
CA ALA A 345 17.11 -0.79 -8.55
C ALA A 345 17.54 -1.25 -9.95
N PRO A 346 17.32 -0.45 -11.02
CA PRO A 346 17.72 -0.83 -12.38
C PRO A 346 19.24 -0.74 -12.60
N ASP A 347 19.94 0.05 -11.79
CA ASP A 347 21.40 0.18 -11.77
C ASP A 347 21.89 0.60 -10.36
N PRO A 348 23.19 0.46 -10.02
CA PRO A 348 23.72 0.77 -8.69
C PRO A 348 23.84 2.27 -8.33
N LEU A 349 23.45 3.18 -9.24
CA LEU A 349 23.56 4.63 -9.09
C LEU A 349 22.19 5.34 -9.14
N SER A 350 21.08 4.60 -9.28
CA SER A 350 19.73 5.19 -9.32
C SER A 350 18.77 4.56 -8.31
N LEU A 351 17.79 5.35 -7.86
CA LEU A 351 16.80 4.87 -6.89
C LEU A 351 15.64 4.13 -7.57
N PRO A 352 15.24 2.96 -7.05
CA PRO A 352 14.08 2.22 -7.54
C PRO A 352 12.80 3.05 -7.40
N PRO A 353 11.77 2.85 -8.24
CA PRO A 353 10.48 3.56 -8.14
C PRO A 353 9.86 3.56 -6.74
N LEU A 354 10.03 2.45 -6.01
CA LEU A 354 9.56 2.20 -4.66
C LEU A 354 10.75 1.89 -3.74
N VAL A 355 11.24 2.90 -3.02
CA VAL A 355 12.33 2.75 -2.06
C VAL A 355 11.87 1.91 -0.87
N LYS A 356 12.68 0.93 -0.49
CA LYS A 356 12.53 0.15 0.75
C LYS A 356 13.34 0.80 1.89
N LEU A 357 12.69 1.05 3.01
CA LEU A 357 13.26 1.57 4.26
C LEU A 357 13.16 0.49 5.34
N LYS A 358 14.21 0.32 6.14
CA LYS A 358 14.21 -0.60 7.28
C LYS A 358 13.87 0.18 8.57
N GLY A 359 12.76 -0.15 9.20
CA GLY A 359 12.30 0.47 10.44
C GLY A 359 13.10 0.03 11.67
N ALA A 360 13.05 0.84 12.73
CA ALA A 360 13.64 0.51 14.04
C ALA A 360 12.85 -0.56 14.82
N ASP A 361 11.64 -0.90 14.34
CA ASP A 361 10.78 -2.00 14.76
C ASP A 361 11.01 -3.29 13.95
N ASP A 362 12.12 -3.35 13.21
CA ASP A 362 12.49 -4.40 12.24
C ASP A 362 11.50 -4.57 11.07
N GLN A 363 10.52 -3.69 10.89
CA GLN A 363 9.59 -3.76 9.75
C GLN A 363 10.21 -3.19 8.46
N ASP A 364 9.74 -3.70 7.34
CA ASP A 364 10.09 -3.22 6.00
C ASP A 364 9.01 -2.26 5.49
N TYR A 365 9.35 -0.98 5.40
CA TYR A 365 8.49 0.08 4.87
C TYR A 365 8.85 0.41 3.43
N TYR A 366 7.87 0.87 2.67
CA TYR A 366 8.01 1.22 1.26
C TYR A 366 7.49 2.65 1.03
N ILE A 367 8.26 3.43 0.27
CA ILE A 367 7.93 4.82 -0.09
C ILE A 367 8.25 5.09 -1.57
N ARG A 368 7.40 5.85 -2.24
CA ARG A 368 7.64 6.33 -3.62
C ARG A 368 8.89 7.20 -3.67
N ARG A 369 9.82 6.95 -4.61
CA ARG A 369 11.08 7.73 -4.68
C ARG A 369 10.86 9.23 -4.80
N GLU A 370 9.81 9.64 -5.52
CA GLU A 370 9.43 11.06 -5.68
C GLU A 370 8.92 11.72 -4.38
N LEU A 371 8.64 10.95 -3.33
CA LEU A 371 8.19 11.42 -2.01
C LEU A 371 9.27 11.30 -0.94
N LEU A 372 10.42 10.69 -1.23
CA LEU A 372 11.44 10.35 -0.23
C LEU A 372 11.97 11.59 0.51
N LEU A 373 12.45 12.61 -0.22
CA LEU A 373 12.94 13.86 0.40
C LEU A 373 11.83 14.72 1.02
N PRO A 374 10.67 14.95 0.36
CA PRO A 374 9.55 15.67 0.99
C PRO A 374 9.11 15.08 2.33
N VAL A 375 9.01 13.75 2.42
CA VAL A 375 8.58 13.05 3.64
C VAL A 375 9.70 13.00 4.69
N PHE A 376 10.96 12.88 4.27
CA PHE A 376 12.11 13.04 5.16
C PHE A 376 12.12 14.41 5.82
N GLU A 377 12.00 15.50 5.04
CA GLU A 377 12.00 16.87 5.57
C GLU A 377 10.79 17.16 6.48
N GLU A 378 9.59 16.69 6.10
CA GLU A 378 8.41 16.84 6.96
C GLU A 378 8.60 16.16 8.32
N ARG A 379 9.10 14.91 8.34
CA ARG A 379 9.37 14.16 9.57
C ARG A 379 10.52 14.77 10.37
N ARG A 380 11.61 15.16 9.72
CA ARG A 380 12.79 15.81 10.35
C ARG A 380 12.38 17.11 11.05
N PHE A 381 11.55 17.93 10.41
CA PHE A 381 11.03 19.16 11.00
C PHE A 381 10.11 18.89 12.19
N LEU A 382 9.16 17.95 12.07
CA LEU A 382 8.24 17.60 13.15
C LEU A 382 8.97 17.02 14.37
N LEU A 383 9.88 16.05 14.17
CA LEU A 383 10.72 15.48 15.22
C LEU A 383 11.62 16.53 15.87
N SER A 384 12.22 17.43 15.09
CA SER A 384 13.01 18.55 15.60
C SER A 384 12.19 19.44 16.54
N MET A 385 11.00 19.89 16.10
CA MET A 385 10.12 20.73 16.92
C MET A 385 9.64 20.03 18.19
N GLU A 386 9.29 18.75 18.11
CA GLU A 386 8.81 17.99 19.25
C GLU A 386 9.92 17.71 20.27
N LEU A 387 11.09 17.22 19.82
CA LEU A 387 12.20 16.87 20.70
C LEU A 387 12.79 18.10 21.39
N LYS A 388 12.94 19.24 20.69
CA LYS A 388 13.35 20.51 21.33
C LYS A 388 12.43 20.85 22.51
N ARG A 389 11.12 20.76 22.28
CA ARG A 389 10.12 21.00 23.32
C ARG A 389 10.20 19.97 24.44
N GLU A 390 10.39 18.68 24.14
CA GLU A 390 10.49 17.61 25.14
C GLU A 390 11.73 17.80 26.03
N TYR A 391 12.92 17.96 25.46
CA TYR A 391 14.17 18.17 26.19
C TYR A 391 14.12 19.40 27.09
N THR A 392 13.78 20.58 26.56
CA THR A 392 13.74 21.81 27.35
C THR A 392 12.75 21.73 28.51
N ASN A 393 11.58 21.10 28.33
CA ASN A 393 10.61 20.92 29.42
C ASN A 393 11.06 19.86 30.43
N GLN A 394 11.61 18.73 29.98
CA GLN A 394 12.14 17.68 30.87
C GLN A 394 13.29 18.23 31.73
N TRP A 395 14.31 18.82 31.11
CA TRP A 395 15.47 19.34 31.82
C TRP A 395 15.09 20.51 32.74
N TYR A 396 14.14 21.38 32.36
CA TYR A 396 13.59 22.38 33.29
C TYR A 396 12.96 21.75 34.54
N LEU A 397 12.16 20.69 34.37
CA LEU A 397 11.51 20.00 35.50
C LEU A 397 12.50 19.27 36.41
N LEU A 398 13.59 18.74 35.86
CA LEU A 398 14.67 18.08 36.62
C LEU A 398 15.51 19.10 37.39
N LEU A 399 16.06 20.11 36.69
CA LEU A 399 16.84 21.20 37.31
C LEU A 399 16.03 21.97 38.37
N LYS A 400 14.70 22.08 38.21
CA LYS A 400 13.82 22.65 39.23
C LYS A 400 13.85 21.89 40.56
N LYS A 401 14.10 20.58 40.54
CA LYS A 401 14.28 19.72 41.73
C LYS A 401 15.75 19.57 42.16
N ASP A 402 16.69 20.15 41.41
CA ASP A 402 18.14 19.89 41.54
C ASP A 402 18.52 18.44 41.13
N GLU A 403 17.78 17.85 40.18
CA GLU A 403 18.11 16.59 39.48
C GLU A 403 18.84 16.89 38.15
N GLU A 404 19.86 16.11 37.82
CA GLU A 404 20.68 16.19 36.60
C GLU A 404 20.80 14.82 35.91
N LEU A 405 21.00 14.80 34.60
CA LEU A 405 21.12 13.57 33.79
C LEU A 405 22.32 13.64 32.83
N PRO A 406 22.92 12.50 32.42
CA PRO A 406 24.13 12.48 31.59
C PRO A 406 23.98 13.24 30.27
N GLU A 407 22.83 13.12 29.60
CA GLU A 407 22.57 13.74 28.29
C GLU A 407 22.46 15.28 28.33
N MET A 408 22.49 15.89 29.52
CA MET A 408 22.63 17.35 29.66
C MET A 408 24.07 17.80 29.42
N PHE A 409 25.07 16.96 29.71
CA PHE A 409 26.49 17.34 29.81
C PHE A 409 27.40 16.60 28.82
N ASP A 410 27.01 15.41 28.38
CA ASP A 410 27.78 14.57 27.46
C ASP A 410 27.08 14.45 26.09
N ASP A 411 27.85 14.62 25.02
CA ASP A 411 27.35 14.62 23.64
C ASP A 411 27.09 13.21 23.07
N GLU A 412 27.78 12.17 23.54
CA GLU A 412 27.55 10.78 23.12
C GLU A 412 26.30 10.20 23.79
N GLU A 413 26.11 10.48 25.08
CA GLU A 413 24.89 10.17 25.84
C GLU A 413 23.67 10.89 25.22
N PHE A 414 23.81 12.19 24.89
CA PHE A 414 22.75 12.93 24.18
C PHE A 414 22.48 12.36 22.79
N ALA A 415 23.52 12.01 22.02
CA ALA A 415 23.33 11.34 20.74
C ALA A 415 22.72 9.93 20.88
N ARG A 416 22.81 9.27 22.06
CA ARG A 416 22.11 8.01 22.34
C ARG A 416 20.63 8.23 22.66
N ASP A 417 20.30 9.12 23.62
CA ASP A 417 18.91 9.41 23.98
C ASP A 417 18.11 9.99 22.80
N VAL A 418 18.72 10.85 21.96
CA VAL A 418 18.12 11.31 20.71
C VAL A 418 17.77 10.14 19.77
N ARG A 419 18.65 9.14 19.61
CA ARG A 419 18.35 7.94 18.79
C ARG A 419 17.21 7.12 19.37
N GLU A 420 17.22 6.87 20.67
CA GLU A 420 16.19 6.08 21.37
C GLU A 420 14.81 6.76 21.30
N ARG A 421 14.73 8.07 21.53
CA ARG A 421 13.47 8.84 21.42
C ARG A 421 12.96 8.94 19.99
N VAL A 422 13.84 9.10 19.00
CA VAL A 422 13.45 9.11 17.58
C VAL A 422 12.87 7.76 17.17
N ALA A 423 13.57 6.65 17.46
CA ALA A 423 13.08 5.29 17.17
C ALA A 423 11.73 4.99 17.85
N ARG A 424 11.50 5.52 19.06
CA ARG A 424 10.23 5.36 19.79
C ARG A 424 9.08 6.25 19.25
N LYS A 425 9.37 7.41 18.68
CA LYS A 425 8.36 8.36 18.16
C LYS A 425 8.00 8.12 16.70
N ASP A 426 8.99 7.86 15.86
CA ASP A 426 8.84 7.51 14.44
C ASP A 426 9.79 6.35 14.10
N PRO A 427 9.33 5.09 14.21
CA PRO A 427 10.13 3.92 13.85
C PRO A 427 10.63 3.91 12.41
N VAL A 428 9.99 4.66 11.49
CA VAL A 428 10.38 4.72 10.09
C VAL A 428 11.50 5.73 9.85
N PHE A 429 11.59 6.80 10.64
CA PHE A 429 12.59 7.86 10.44
C PHE A 429 14.04 7.35 10.43
N PRO A 430 14.48 6.44 11.33
CA PRO A 430 15.79 5.79 11.24
C PRO A 430 16.06 5.09 9.89
N GLY A 431 15.03 4.56 9.23
CA GLY A 431 15.14 3.93 7.91
C GLY A 431 15.52 4.89 6.79
N PHE A 432 15.22 6.20 6.93
CA PHE A 432 15.69 7.24 6.02
C PHE A 432 17.18 7.59 6.24
N LEU A 433 17.78 7.27 7.39
CA LEU A 433 19.14 7.71 7.76
C LEU A 433 20.26 6.87 7.10
N GLN A 434 20.15 6.67 5.78
CA GLN A 434 21.12 5.98 4.96
C GLN A 434 21.78 6.98 4.00
N PHE A 435 23.11 7.12 4.07
CA PHE A 435 23.85 8.13 3.29
C PHE A 435 23.59 8.02 1.78
N HIS A 436 23.80 6.83 1.20
CA HIS A 436 23.61 6.57 -0.24
C HIS A 436 22.18 6.91 -0.70
N LEU A 437 21.18 6.55 0.11
CA LEU A 437 19.77 6.76 -0.20
C LEU A 437 19.41 8.25 -0.27
N LEU A 438 19.72 9.02 0.77
CA LEU A 438 19.45 10.46 0.79
C LEU A 438 20.33 11.22 -0.22
N TYR A 439 21.58 10.78 -0.44
CA TYR A 439 22.49 11.40 -1.40
C TYR A 439 21.98 11.25 -2.83
N LEU A 440 21.64 10.04 -3.29
CA LEU A 440 21.08 9.82 -4.63
C LEU A 440 19.76 10.58 -4.84
N ALA A 441 18.92 10.67 -3.80
CA ALA A 441 17.69 11.44 -3.86
C ALA A 441 17.96 12.95 -3.99
N TRP A 442 18.94 13.47 -3.25
CA TRP A 442 19.34 14.89 -3.27
C TRP A 442 20.03 15.27 -4.58
N GLU A 443 20.85 14.39 -5.13
CA GLU A 443 21.50 14.58 -6.43
C GLU A 443 20.44 14.57 -7.55
N GLY A 444 19.62 13.51 -7.62
CA GLY A 444 18.64 13.27 -8.67
C GLY A 444 17.31 14.04 -8.60
N THR A 445 17.05 14.81 -7.53
CA THR A 445 15.88 15.70 -7.44
C THR A 445 16.26 17.12 -7.84
N ASP A 446 15.50 17.71 -8.76
CA ASP A 446 15.55 19.14 -9.05
C ASP A 446 14.88 19.92 -7.91
N LEU A 447 15.69 20.68 -7.17
CA LEU A 447 15.29 21.41 -5.97
C LEU A 447 15.80 22.85 -6.05
N PRO A 448 15.02 23.85 -5.63
CA PRO A 448 15.48 25.23 -5.52
C PRO A 448 16.80 25.31 -4.76
N ALA A 449 17.77 26.08 -5.26
CA ALA A 449 19.14 26.10 -4.75
C ALA A 449 19.26 26.31 -3.23
N ALA A 450 18.37 27.11 -2.64
CA ALA A 450 18.28 27.30 -1.18
C ALA A 450 17.92 26.00 -0.43
N GLN A 451 16.93 25.24 -0.91
CA GLN A 451 16.56 23.94 -0.32
C GLN A 451 17.66 22.89 -0.55
N LYS A 452 18.28 22.88 -1.75
CA LYS A 452 19.40 21.97 -2.04
C LYS A 452 20.61 22.25 -1.14
N GLY A 453 20.90 23.52 -0.85
CA GLY A 453 21.95 23.95 0.07
C GLY A 453 21.64 23.70 1.56
N GLU A 454 20.38 23.80 2.01
CA GLU A 454 20.00 23.39 3.37
C GLU A 454 20.14 21.87 3.55
N LEU A 455 19.68 21.08 2.58
CA LEU A 455 19.87 19.63 2.58
C LEU A 455 21.35 19.21 2.48
N GLN A 456 22.20 19.98 1.80
CA GLN A 456 23.63 19.69 1.74
C GLN A 456 24.28 19.61 3.13
N LYS A 457 23.72 20.33 4.13
CA LYS A 457 24.23 20.35 5.51
C LYS A 457 24.06 19.03 6.27
N ILE A 458 23.13 18.15 5.89
CA ILE A 458 22.95 16.84 6.58
C ILE A 458 24.02 15.80 6.20
N PHE A 459 24.83 16.08 5.17
CA PHE A 459 25.89 15.21 4.69
C PHE A 459 27.26 15.61 5.24
N ASP A 460 28.13 14.61 5.39
CA ASP A 460 29.57 14.75 5.36
C ASP A 460 30.08 14.08 4.07
N GLU A 461 30.22 14.91 3.02
CA GLU A 461 30.68 14.49 1.70
C GLU A 461 32.10 13.90 1.73
N ARG A 462 32.96 14.36 2.66
CA ARG A 462 34.35 13.93 2.76
C ARG A 462 34.45 12.50 3.29
N ASN A 463 33.67 12.20 4.33
CA ASN A 463 33.64 10.87 4.95
C ASN A 463 32.57 9.94 4.36
N ARG A 464 31.77 10.40 3.39
CA ARG A 464 30.64 9.69 2.75
C ARG A 464 29.64 9.15 3.79
N ARG A 465 29.27 10.01 4.74
CA ARG A 465 28.37 9.68 5.86
C ARG A 465 27.32 10.77 6.03
N LEU A 466 26.24 10.44 6.73
CA LEU A 466 25.35 11.44 7.30
C LEU A 466 26.00 12.01 8.57
N ARG A 467 25.63 13.25 8.91
CA ARG A 467 26.02 13.86 10.19
C ARG A 467 25.37 13.15 11.39
N PRO A 468 25.86 13.38 12.63
CA PRO A 468 25.18 12.95 13.84
C PRO A 468 23.69 13.31 13.85
N LEU A 469 22.84 12.42 14.37
CA LEU A 469 21.39 12.62 14.41
C LEU A 469 20.96 13.92 15.14
N PRO A 470 21.63 14.37 16.22
CA PRO A 470 21.37 15.70 16.79
C PRO A 470 21.55 16.85 15.78
N GLU A 471 22.62 16.86 14.98
CA GLU A 471 22.83 17.89 13.95
C GLU A 471 21.75 17.84 12.85
N ILE A 472 21.38 16.65 12.37
CA ILE A 472 20.31 16.48 11.37
C ILE A 472 18.98 17.08 11.87
N LEU A 473 18.70 16.95 13.17
CA LEU A 473 17.49 17.46 13.82
C LEU A 473 17.67 18.89 14.38
N ASP A 474 18.79 19.58 14.13
CA ASP A 474 19.10 20.91 14.69
C ASP A 474 18.96 20.96 16.24
N LEU A 475 19.39 19.88 16.90
CA LEU A 475 19.37 19.68 18.35
C LEU A 475 20.74 20.00 18.96
N ASP A 476 20.88 21.23 19.45
CA ASP A 476 22.04 21.72 20.20
C ASP A 476 21.82 21.50 21.71
N ARG A 477 22.64 20.63 22.32
CA ARG A 477 22.55 20.27 23.75
C ARG A 477 22.76 21.47 24.67
N GLU A 478 23.75 22.31 24.40
CA GLU A 478 24.06 23.47 25.25
C GLU A 478 22.95 24.52 25.20
N LYS A 479 22.42 24.78 24.01
CA LYS A 479 21.28 25.67 23.79
C LYS A 479 20.01 25.14 24.46
N LEU A 480 19.69 23.85 24.32
CA LEU A 480 18.55 23.24 24.98
C LEU A 480 18.66 23.29 26.52
N LEU A 481 19.86 23.09 27.06
CA LEU A 481 20.13 23.21 28.50
C LEU A 481 20.08 24.67 28.98
N LYS A 482 20.56 25.62 28.17
CA LYS A 482 20.47 27.05 28.43
C LYS A 482 19.02 27.53 28.43
N ASP A 483 18.22 27.12 27.44
CA ASP A 483 16.79 27.42 27.37
C ASP A 483 16.03 26.82 28.57
N ALA A 484 16.40 25.61 29.01
CA ALA A 484 15.82 24.99 30.21
C ALA A 484 16.19 25.76 31.50
N ARG A 485 17.44 26.22 31.60
CA ARG A 485 17.93 27.06 32.71
C ARG A 485 17.29 28.44 32.73
N LEU A 486 17.00 29.04 31.57
CA LEU A 486 16.28 30.32 31.45
C LEU A 486 14.81 30.23 31.91
N MET A 487 14.22 29.04 31.98
CA MET A 487 12.88 28.82 32.56
C MET A 487 12.90 28.68 34.10
N LEU A 488 14.07 28.55 34.72
CA LEU A 488 14.18 28.48 36.18
C LEU A 488 13.98 29.86 36.81
N PRO A 489 13.36 29.96 38.01
CA PRO A 489 13.31 31.21 38.75
C PRO A 489 14.73 31.73 39.06
N PHE A 490 14.95 33.03 38.84
CA PHE A 490 16.27 33.68 38.88
C PHE A 490 17.09 33.38 40.16
N TRP A 491 16.44 33.21 41.30
CA TRP A 491 17.07 32.86 42.58
C TRP A 491 17.72 31.46 42.64
N LYS A 492 17.52 30.60 41.63
CA LYS A 492 18.27 29.34 41.45
C LYS A 492 19.46 29.46 40.48
N VAL A 493 19.56 30.53 39.70
CA VAL A 493 20.53 30.65 38.60
C VAL A 493 21.75 31.51 38.96
N ILE A 494 21.65 32.35 39.99
CA ILE A 494 22.71 33.29 40.41
C ILE A 494 23.28 32.88 41.79
N PRO A 495 24.57 32.46 41.90
CA PRO A 495 25.15 31.96 43.16
C PRO A 495 25.06 32.92 44.36
N VAL A 496 25.18 34.22 44.08
CA VAL A 496 25.29 35.31 45.09
C VAL A 496 24.03 35.43 45.97
N VAL A 497 22.85 35.08 45.44
CA VAL A 497 21.55 35.24 46.14
C VAL A 497 21.46 34.31 47.36
N SER A 498 22.15 33.17 47.34
CA SER A 498 22.18 32.20 48.45
C SER A 498 22.74 32.80 49.76
N THR A 499 23.68 33.74 49.64
CA THR A 499 24.30 34.46 50.76
C THR A 499 23.36 35.50 51.35
N ILE A 500 22.67 36.25 50.48
CA ILE A 500 21.76 37.35 50.86
C ILE A 500 20.55 36.82 51.62
N ILE A 501 19.96 35.70 51.19
CA ILE A 501 18.85 35.03 51.91
C ILE A 501 19.29 34.57 53.31
N ARG A 502 20.55 34.14 53.47
CA ARG A 502 21.12 33.72 54.77
C ARG A 502 21.40 34.91 55.70
N PHE A 503 21.64 36.10 55.14
CA PHE A 503 21.80 37.36 55.88
C PHE A 503 20.44 37.94 56.32
N LEU A 504 19.46 38.03 55.40
CA LEU A 504 18.10 38.50 55.72
C LEU A 504 17.41 37.63 56.77
N LYS A 505 17.57 36.29 56.70
CA LYS A 505 17.08 35.37 57.76
C LYS A 505 17.78 35.55 59.11
N ARG A 506 18.90 36.29 59.20
CA ARG A 506 19.58 36.65 60.46
C ARG A 506 19.17 38.01 61.02
N LEU A 507 18.66 38.94 60.21
CA LEU A 507 18.16 40.23 60.67
C LEU A 507 16.64 40.23 60.97
N PHE A 508 15.84 39.52 60.17
CA PHE A 508 14.36 39.58 60.27
C PHE A 508 13.70 38.41 61.03
N LEU A 509 14.45 37.38 61.44
CA LEU A 509 13.97 36.39 62.41
C LEU A 509 14.76 36.52 63.71
N GLY A 510 14.07 36.97 64.76
CA GLY A 510 14.58 36.93 66.13
C GLY A 510 14.90 35.51 66.59
N LYS A 511 15.77 35.40 67.60
CA LYS A 511 16.37 34.16 68.13
C LYS A 511 15.37 32.98 68.19
N PRO A 512 15.66 31.82 67.57
CA PRO A 512 14.77 30.66 67.64
C PRO A 512 14.77 30.05 69.04
N THR A 513 13.61 30.05 69.69
CA THR A 513 13.37 29.27 70.92
C THR A 513 13.31 27.77 70.59
N ARG A 514 13.94 26.94 71.43
CA ARG A 514 14.01 25.48 71.21
C ARG A 514 12.68 24.79 71.59
N PRO A 515 12.32 23.67 70.92
CA PRO A 515 11.03 23.02 71.11
C PRO A 515 10.96 22.15 72.37
N HIS A 516 9.83 22.19 73.09
CA HIS A 516 9.49 21.21 74.14
C HIS A 516 8.56 20.11 73.59
N LYS A 517 8.83 18.85 74.01
CA LYS A 517 8.02 17.66 73.66
C LYS A 517 7.01 17.31 74.75
N LYS A 518 5.74 17.07 74.39
CA LYS A 518 4.96 15.81 74.62
C LYS A 518 3.42 16.00 74.45
N LYS A 519 2.80 15.01 73.76
CA LYS A 519 1.56 14.22 74.08
C LYS A 519 0.41 14.89 74.88
N LYS A 520 -0.89 14.64 74.65
CA LYS A 520 -1.63 13.58 73.89
C LYS A 520 -3.15 13.91 73.83
N SER A 521 -3.91 13.32 72.88
CA SER A 521 -5.40 13.11 72.88
C SER A 521 -6.33 14.36 72.91
N SER A 522 -7.60 14.35 72.47
CA SER A 522 -8.42 13.41 71.64
C SER A 522 -9.77 14.07 71.24
N LEU A 523 -10.61 13.38 70.45
CA LEU A 523 -11.97 13.73 69.96
C LEU A 523 -11.96 14.73 68.78
N VAL A 524 -12.58 14.54 67.59
CA VAL A 524 -13.74 13.75 67.08
C VAL A 524 -15.05 14.56 67.00
N LEU A 525 -15.34 15.11 65.80
CA LEU A 525 -16.62 14.99 65.06
C LEU A 525 -16.62 15.83 63.76
N SER A 526 -17.19 15.26 62.69
CA SER A 526 -17.75 15.98 61.53
C SER A 526 -19.27 15.79 61.57
N PRO A 527 -20.11 16.63 60.93
CA PRO A 527 -20.37 16.44 59.49
C PRO A 527 -20.77 17.68 58.64
N SER A 528 -20.66 17.52 57.32
CA SER A 528 -21.54 17.98 56.23
C SER A 528 -22.44 19.24 56.35
N SER A 529 -22.39 20.14 55.36
CA SER A 529 -23.58 20.51 54.55
C SER A 529 -23.26 21.44 53.35
N ALA A 530 -24.13 21.39 52.32
CA ALA A 530 -24.22 22.25 51.12
C ALA A 530 -25.61 22.03 50.44
N PRO A 531 -26.04 22.80 49.41
CA PRO A 531 -25.52 24.05 48.86
C PRO A 531 -26.35 25.28 49.35
N PRO A 532 -27.44 25.82 48.72
CA PRO A 532 -28.09 25.62 47.41
C PRO A 532 -27.83 26.78 46.42
N ARG A 533 -28.84 27.21 45.62
CA ARG A 533 -28.90 28.41 44.75
C ARG A 533 -30.31 29.04 44.83
N GLN A 534 -30.44 30.34 44.53
CA GLN A 534 -31.66 31.01 44.02
C GLN A 534 -31.20 31.91 42.85
N LYS A 535 -31.74 31.87 41.61
CA LYS A 535 -33.10 32.05 41.03
C LYS A 535 -33.35 33.50 40.53
N ALA A 536 -34.06 33.62 39.41
CA ALA A 536 -34.28 34.81 38.56
C ALA A 536 -35.82 35.04 38.39
N PRO A 537 -36.38 35.88 37.46
CA PRO A 537 -35.81 36.88 36.53
C PRO A 537 -36.18 38.33 36.99
N PRO A 538 -36.97 39.25 36.34
CA PRO A 538 -37.81 39.24 35.12
C PRO A 538 -37.27 40.15 33.97
N VAL A 539 -38.15 40.53 33.01
CA VAL A 539 -37.97 41.55 31.94
C VAL A 539 -39.28 42.36 31.82
N PRO A 540 -39.25 43.64 31.39
CA PRO A 540 -40.15 44.03 30.29
C PRO A 540 -39.45 44.83 29.17
N THR A 541 -40.05 44.78 27.99
CA THR A 541 -39.67 45.49 26.76
C THR A 541 -40.40 46.82 26.61
N ASP A 542 -39.88 47.72 25.78
CA ASP A 542 -40.74 48.46 24.85
C ASP A 542 -40.08 48.67 23.47
N ARG A 543 -40.85 49.15 22.48
CA ARG A 543 -40.53 49.12 21.05
C ARG A 543 -40.22 50.50 20.46
N GLY A 544 -39.45 50.50 19.37
CA GLY A 544 -39.29 51.63 18.43
C GLY A 544 -38.80 51.10 17.08
N GLU A 545 -39.40 51.57 15.99
CA GLU A 545 -39.21 51.01 14.63
C GLU A 545 -38.30 51.90 13.77
N ALA A 546 -37.46 51.30 12.91
CA ALA A 546 -37.41 51.58 11.46
C ALA A 546 -36.18 50.95 10.73
N SER A 547 -36.46 50.19 9.68
CA SER A 547 -35.62 49.98 8.48
C SER A 547 -34.27 49.19 8.59
N PRO A 548 -33.82 48.55 7.48
CA PRO A 548 -32.78 47.52 7.52
C PRO A 548 -31.34 48.05 7.41
N PRO A 549 -30.32 47.29 7.89
CA PRO A 549 -28.92 47.69 7.83
C PRO A 549 -28.32 47.56 6.41
N PRO A 550 -27.41 48.48 6.01
CA PRO A 550 -26.52 48.27 4.86
C PRO A 550 -25.54 47.11 5.15
N PRO A 551 -24.96 46.46 4.11
CA PRO A 551 -24.23 45.21 4.27
C PRO A 551 -22.95 45.36 5.09
N THR A 552 -22.82 44.58 6.16
CA THR A 552 -21.62 44.51 6.99
C THR A 552 -20.44 43.96 6.17
N PRO A 553 -19.36 44.73 5.93
CA PRO A 553 -18.18 44.20 5.25
C PRO A 553 -17.41 43.30 6.22
N ALA A 554 -17.15 42.05 5.81
CA ALA A 554 -16.37 41.13 6.61
C ALA A 554 -14.88 41.54 6.64
N SER A 555 -14.30 41.55 7.84
CA SER A 555 -12.93 41.12 8.09
C SER A 555 -11.79 41.73 7.27
N GLN A 556 -11.83 43.03 6.95
CA GLN A 556 -10.62 43.73 6.50
C GLN A 556 -9.73 44.14 7.71
N PRO A 557 -8.40 43.90 7.66
CA PRO A 557 -7.48 44.34 8.71
C PRO A 557 -7.25 45.85 8.65
N TYR A 558 -7.10 46.50 9.81
CA TYR A 558 -6.75 47.92 9.90
C TYR A 558 -5.38 48.18 9.26
N THR A 559 -5.26 49.27 8.50
CA THR A 559 -3.94 49.79 8.09
C THR A 559 -3.19 50.37 9.30
N PRO A 560 -1.84 50.45 9.27
CA PRO A 560 -1.07 51.00 10.39
C PRO A 560 -1.49 52.43 10.80
N HIS A 561 -1.85 53.28 9.83
CA HIS A 561 -2.33 54.64 10.11
C HIS A 561 -3.68 54.63 10.84
N GLN A 562 -4.65 53.80 10.40
CA GLN A 562 -5.95 53.66 11.07
C GLN A 562 -5.81 53.03 12.47
N PHE A 563 -4.88 52.09 12.64
CA PHE A 563 -4.56 51.50 13.94
C PHE A 563 -4.02 52.57 14.90
N ARG A 564 -2.98 53.31 14.50
CA ARG A 564 -2.38 54.39 15.31
C ARG A 564 -3.38 55.49 15.65
N ALA A 565 -4.20 55.92 14.69
CA ALA A 565 -5.25 56.92 14.93
C ALA A 565 -6.23 56.45 16.02
N ARG A 566 -6.73 55.20 15.93
CA ARG A 566 -7.66 54.66 16.94
C ARG A 566 -7.01 54.45 18.31
N ILE A 567 -5.72 54.10 18.38
CA ILE A 567 -4.98 54.08 19.65
C ILE A 567 -4.84 55.49 20.22
N GLN A 568 -4.57 56.52 19.41
CA GLN A 568 -4.51 57.91 19.89
C GLN A 568 -5.86 58.44 20.39
N GLU A 569 -6.97 58.06 19.76
CA GLU A 569 -8.33 58.34 20.26
C GLU A 569 -8.56 57.70 21.63
N LEU A 570 -8.21 56.41 21.78
CA LEU A 570 -8.32 55.71 23.07
C LEU A 570 -7.43 56.38 24.13
N THR A 571 -6.16 56.67 23.83
CA THR A 571 -5.25 57.37 24.75
C THR A 571 -5.84 58.68 25.27
N LYS A 572 -6.55 59.46 24.45
CA LYS A 572 -7.23 60.70 24.91
C LYS A 572 -8.37 60.45 25.89
N ALA A 573 -9.00 59.26 25.89
CA ALA A 573 -10.07 58.90 26.81
C ALA A 573 -9.56 58.39 28.18
N PHE A 574 -8.30 57.94 28.28
CA PHE A 574 -7.66 57.53 29.53
C PHE A 574 -6.79 58.63 30.18
N LEU A 575 -6.55 59.76 29.50
CA LEU A 575 -5.72 60.84 30.03
C LEU A 575 -6.51 61.88 30.84
N PRO A 576 -5.97 62.37 31.96
CA PRO A 576 -6.48 63.58 32.61
C PRO A 576 -6.47 64.79 31.66
N PRO A 577 -7.46 65.70 31.75
CA PRO A 577 -7.58 66.82 30.82
C PRO A 577 -6.37 67.76 30.92
N GLY A 578 -5.62 67.85 29.82
CA GLY A 578 -4.46 68.73 29.66
C GLY A 578 -3.08 68.08 29.90
N MET A 579 -3.02 66.83 30.36
CA MET A 579 -1.76 66.14 30.70
C MET A 579 -1.24 65.27 29.53
N ARG A 580 0.09 65.15 29.38
CA ARG A 580 0.72 64.26 28.39
C ARG A 580 0.90 62.85 28.98
N ILE A 581 1.01 61.85 28.10
CA ILE A 581 1.10 60.43 28.53
C ILE A 581 2.35 60.10 29.34
N ASP A 582 3.46 60.79 29.10
CA ASP A 582 4.71 60.59 29.83
C ASP A 582 4.61 61.17 31.25
N GLU A 583 4.19 62.44 31.36
CA GLU A 583 3.87 63.14 32.63
C GLU A 583 2.87 62.36 33.48
N ALA A 584 1.81 61.82 32.87
CA ALA A 584 0.80 61.03 33.56
C ALA A 584 1.39 59.73 34.14
N LEU A 585 2.22 59.03 33.37
CA LEU A 585 2.87 57.80 33.83
C LEU A 585 3.88 58.06 34.95
N GLU A 586 4.64 59.15 34.88
CA GLU A 586 5.54 59.59 35.96
C GLU A 586 4.76 59.90 37.25
N SER A 587 3.67 60.67 37.15
CA SER A 587 2.80 60.97 38.32
C SER A 587 2.18 59.73 38.96
N LEU A 588 2.01 58.65 38.19
CA LEU A 588 1.49 57.38 38.66
C LEU A 588 2.58 56.50 39.29
N ILE A 589 3.82 56.53 38.79
CA ILE A 589 4.96 55.84 39.42
C ILE A 589 5.14 56.33 40.87
N GLU A 590 5.14 57.64 41.11
CA GLU A 590 5.25 58.19 42.48
C GLU A 590 4.10 57.75 43.40
N ARG A 591 2.91 57.43 42.84
CA ARG A 591 1.75 56.95 43.61
C ARG A 591 1.80 55.45 43.89
N TRP A 592 2.16 54.60 42.92
CA TRP A 592 2.15 53.14 43.12
C TRP A 592 3.49 52.55 43.59
N ASN A 593 4.60 53.26 43.41
CA ASN A 593 5.94 52.82 43.75
C ASN A 593 6.60 53.73 44.81
N PRO A 594 6.19 53.65 46.09
CA PRO A 594 6.72 54.49 47.17
C PRO A 594 8.10 54.03 47.69
N LEU A 595 8.99 53.61 46.79
CA LEU A 595 10.38 53.29 47.10
C LEU A 595 11.21 54.58 47.14
N ILE A 596 11.94 54.78 48.23
CA ILE A 596 12.82 55.95 48.47
C ILE A 596 14.19 55.76 47.79
N ASP A 597 14.53 54.52 47.45
CA ASP A 597 15.76 54.16 46.73
C ASP A 597 15.50 54.15 45.22
N GLU A 598 16.11 55.09 44.50
CA GLU A 598 15.78 55.35 43.09
C GLU A 598 16.21 54.18 42.17
N GLU A 599 17.33 53.50 42.45
CA GLU A 599 17.74 52.30 41.70
C GLU A 599 16.70 51.18 41.84
N SER A 600 16.27 50.86 43.06
CA SER A 600 15.21 49.86 43.28
C SER A 600 13.86 50.27 42.68
N LYS A 601 13.58 51.58 42.63
CA LYS A 601 12.36 52.17 42.06
C LYS A 601 12.35 52.01 40.53
N GLU A 602 13.45 52.34 39.85
CA GLU A 602 13.63 52.13 38.41
C GLU A 602 13.55 50.65 38.03
N ILE A 603 14.23 49.76 38.76
CA ILE A 603 14.21 48.31 38.50
C ILE A 603 12.78 47.74 38.59
N LEU A 604 12.00 48.13 39.61
CA LEU A 604 10.62 47.67 39.75
C LEU A 604 9.72 48.21 38.63
N VAL A 605 9.96 49.43 38.15
CA VAL A 605 9.28 50.01 36.98
C VAL A 605 9.65 49.26 35.71
N GLU A 606 10.92 48.90 35.51
CA GLU A 606 11.33 48.09 34.36
C GLU A 606 10.72 46.68 34.40
N ASP A 607 10.73 45.99 35.54
CA ASP A 607 10.13 44.66 35.69
C ASP A 607 8.63 44.65 35.35
N VAL A 608 7.86 45.61 35.89
CA VAL A 608 6.44 45.81 35.56
C VAL A 608 6.26 46.04 34.07
N ASN A 609 7.09 46.90 33.48
CA ASN A 609 7.04 47.26 32.07
C ASN A 609 7.39 46.08 31.15
N ASN A 610 8.37 45.26 31.51
CA ASN A 610 8.74 44.06 30.77
C ASN A 610 7.66 42.97 30.90
N PHE A 611 7.04 42.82 32.08
CA PHE A 611 5.91 41.92 32.27
C PHE A 611 4.68 42.33 31.43
N ALA A 612 4.37 43.61 31.34
CA ALA A 612 3.30 44.14 30.49
C ALA A 612 3.56 43.90 28.99
N LYS A 613 4.80 44.14 28.51
CA LYS A 613 5.22 43.81 27.13
C LYS A 613 5.00 42.32 26.84
N ASP A 614 5.41 41.43 27.75
CA ASP A 614 5.29 39.99 27.60
C ASP A 614 3.86 39.47 27.65
N PHE A 615 2.99 40.10 28.43
CA PHE A 615 1.55 39.81 28.42
C PHE A 615 0.92 40.17 27.05
N LEU A 616 1.22 41.35 26.51
CA LEU A 616 0.79 41.76 25.17
C LEU A 616 1.33 40.84 24.06
N ARG A 617 2.57 40.36 24.18
CA ARG A 617 3.18 39.34 23.30
C ARG A 617 2.43 38.01 23.39
N LYS A 618 2.20 37.47 24.60
CA LYS A 618 1.53 36.18 24.84
C LYS A 618 0.09 36.17 24.33
N MET A 619 -0.65 37.26 24.51
CA MET A 619 -2.00 37.45 23.95
C MET A 619 -2.00 37.69 22.42
N ARG A 620 -0.81 37.72 21.79
CA ARG A 620 -0.53 38.02 20.38
C ARG A 620 -1.02 39.41 19.93
N ILE A 621 -1.32 40.32 20.87
CA ILE A 621 -1.98 41.61 20.60
C ILE A 621 -1.10 42.52 19.75
N LEU A 622 0.21 42.53 20.02
CA LEU A 622 1.19 43.28 19.21
C LEU A 622 1.22 42.87 17.73
N ASN A 623 0.68 41.68 17.40
CA ASN A 623 0.64 41.13 16.05
C ASN A 623 -0.78 41.19 15.43
N ARG A 624 -1.77 41.78 16.10
CA ARG A 624 -3.16 41.92 15.59
C ARG A 624 -3.33 43.21 14.82
N ARG A 625 -3.72 43.13 13.54
CA ARG A 625 -4.15 44.29 12.73
C ARG A 625 -5.57 44.79 13.09
N ARG A 626 -5.88 44.88 14.38
CA ARG A 626 -7.13 45.44 14.92
C ARG A 626 -6.84 45.95 16.34
N PRO A 627 -7.10 47.24 16.65
CA PRO A 627 -6.87 47.78 17.98
C PRO A 627 -7.85 47.17 19.00
N PRO A 628 -7.45 47.03 20.28
CA PRO A 628 -8.36 46.60 21.35
C PRO A 628 -9.42 47.66 21.64
N THR A 629 -10.51 47.26 22.31
CA THR A 629 -11.51 48.19 22.86
C THR A 629 -11.09 48.72 24.24
N GLU A 630 -11.76 49.78 24.72
CA GLU A 630 -11.55 50.33 26.07
C GLU A 630 -11.70 49.25 27.15
N GLU A 631 -12.82 48.50 27.11
CA GLU A 631 -13.11 47.39 28.01
C GLU A 631 -12.00 46.33 28.01
N GLN A 632 -11.40 46.06 26.84
CA GLN A 632 -10.30 45.10 26.72
C GLN A 632 -9.03 45.60 27.40
N ILE A 633 -8.66 46.88 27.23
CA ILE A 633 -7.55 47.51 27.95
C ILE A 633 -7.79 47.45 29.47
N ARG A 634 -8.98 47.84 29.94
CA ARG A 634 -9.35 47.82 31.37
C ARG A 634 -9.33 46.40 31.96
N THR A 635 -9.83 45.41 31.22
CA THR A 635 -9.82 44.00 31.64
C THR A 635 -8.40 43.44 31.69
N MET A 636 -7.56 43.79 30.71
CA MET A 636 -6.16 43.37 30.65
C MET A 636 -5.34 43.96 31.80
N ALA A 637 -5.52 45.25 32.11
CA ALA A 637 -4.83 45.90 33.21
C ALA A 637 -5.23 45.33 34.57
N GLN A 638 -6.51 45.00 34.76
CA GLN A 638 -6.99 44.32 35.95
C GLN A 638 -6.43 42.89 36.09
N THR A 639 -6.43 42.11 35.01
CA THR A 639 -5.83 40.77 34.98
C THR A 639 -4.33 40.80 35.31
N LEU A 640 -3.65 41.91 34.98
CA LEU A 640 -2.26 42.17 35.34
C LEU A 640 -2.09 42.62 36.79
N SER A 641 -2.90 43.58 37.29
CA SER A 641 -2.74 44.12 38.65
C SER A 641 -3.16 43.15 39.75
N GLU A 642 -4.03 42.19 39.45
CA GLU A 642 -4.42 41.05 40.30
C GLU A 642 -3.38 39.91 40.32
N ASN A 643 -2.31 39.98 39.53
CA ASN A 643 -1.29 38.93 39.49
C ASN A 643 -0.51 38.83 40.81
N LYS A 644 -0.27 37.59 41.26
CA LYS A 644 0.47 37.28 42.51
C LYS A 644 1.85 37.91 42.60
N ALA A 645 2.52 38.11 41.46
CA ALA A 645 3.81 38.82 41.41
C ALA A 645 3.74 40.24 42.01
N PHE A 646 2.58 40.89 41.91
CA PHE A 646 2.35 42.27 42.32
C PHE A 646 1.52 42.41 43.61
N GLU A 647 1.30 41.32 44.38
CA GLU A 647 0.58 41.34 45.67
C GLU A 647 1.13 42.37 46.68
N ARG A 648 2.41 42.76 46.55
CA ARG A 648 3.08 43.72 47.44
C ARG A 648 2.81 45.19 47.13
N ILE A 649 2.27 45.51 45.95
CA ILE A 649 1.92 46.89 45.57
C ILE A 649 0.61 47.26 46.25
N LYS A 650 0.66 48.29 47.11
CA LYS A 650 -0.47 48.72 47.96
C LYS A 650 -1.52 49.52 47.17
N GLU A 651 -1.08 50.54 46.44
CA GLU A 651 -1.94 51.43 45.65
C GLU A 651 -2.35 50.77 44.32
N LYS A 652 -3.24 49.77 44.43
CA LYS A 652 -3.70 48.95 43.30
C LYS A 652 -4.42 49.73 42.22
N GLU A 653 -5.07 50.85 42.57
CA GLU A 653 -5.79 51.70 41.63
C GLU A 653 -4.81 52.49 40.75
N ALA A 654 -3.85 53.22 41.35
CA ALA A 654 -2.79 53.91 40.61
C ALA A 654 -1.92 52.93 39.79
N PHE A 655 -1.70 51.70 40.29
CA PHE A 655 -1.00 50.65 39.53
C PHE A 655 -1.80 50.16 38.31
N ARG A 656 -3.14 50.06 38.43
CA ARG A 656 -4.02 49.74 37.30
C ARG A 656 -4.01 50.87 36.26
N GLU A 657 -4.18 52.11 36.68
CA GLU A 657 -4.13 53.31 35.82
C GLU A 657 -2.81 53.36 35.03
N TYR A 658 -1.68 53.07 35.70
CA TYR A 658 -0.36 52.98 35.08
C TYR A 658 -0.32 51.91 33.98
N LEU A 659 -0.84 50.71 34.24
CA LEU A 659 -0.88 49.62 33.27
C LEU A 659 -1.81 49.93 32.08
N GLU A 660 -2.96 50.57 32.30
CA GLU A 660 -3.88 51.00 31.23
C GLU A 660 -3.18 51.98 30.27
N LEU A 661 -2.53 53.03 30.79
CA LEU A 661 -1.76 53.99 29.99
C LEU A 661 -0.49 53.39 29.38
N TYR A 662 0.24 52.52 30.08
CA TYR A 662 1.48 51.94 29.57
C TYR A 662 1.25 50.97 28.40
N MET A 663 0.17 50.17 28.46
CA MET A 663 -0.21 49.33 27.32
C MET A 663 -0.58 50.16 26.08
N LEU A 664 -1.31 51.27 26.26
CA LEU A 664 -1.60 52.22 25.17
C LEU A 664 -0.32 52.88 24.61
N LYS A 665 0.64 53.23 25.47
CA LYS A 665 1.97 53.76 25.08
C LYS A 665 2.80 52.76 24.27
N ILE A 666 2.66 51.45 24.50
CA ILE A 666 3.26 50.41 23.66
C ILE A 666 2.52 50.30 22.33
N LEU A 667 1.19 50.17 22.35
CA LEU A 667 0.40 49.97 21.15
C LEU A 667 0.48 51.16 20.17
N GLY A 668 0.65 52.38 20.67
CA GLY A 668 0.84 53.59 19.86
C GLY A 668 2.20 53.66 19.13
N LYS A 669 3.14 52.76 19.42
CA LYS A 669 4.45 52.65 18.75
C LYS A 669 4.48 51.61 17.62
N LEU A 670 3.41 50.84 17.43
CA LEU A 670 3.20 49.89 16.32
C LEU A 670 2.73 50.62 15.06
#